data_AF-A0A317U5D1-F1
#
_entry.id   AF-A0A317U5D1-F1
#
_cell.length_a   1.000
_cell.length_b   1.000
_cell.length_c   1.000
_cell.angle_alpha   90.00
_cell.angle_beta   90.00
_cell.angle_gamma   90.00
#
_symmetry.space_group_name_H-M   'P 1'
#
loop_
_entity.id
_entity.type
_entity.pdbx_description
1 polymer ?
#
loop_
_entity_poly.entity_id
_entity_poly.type
_entity_poly.pdbx_seq_one_letter_code
_entity_poly.pdbx_strand_id
1 'polypeptide(L)'
;MGVKTFAICLFLLFYHHIGYPLLLTFIAKTRKQIHTGKNLPLHQFIFIIPMYNEAKYIAKKIANLAKISYPADHYEVWLLDDGSVDKTANQAQAAIKKYPQLKIKIFSSPTNQGKVAWFNQIIPKIDDDFIIFFSDVSATLSRNVLKKANAYFNNPQVGVYCTSYKLRKKEVEGEKYYWQYQNDLKAKESKLGTPIGYHGTGYALRKLLWKKIPPNTINEDFVIPLQVIAQTYTPKDLGKMSLSINKKSKQRYKNKFIKVTIKNFVTKSIRRINQAWKSFMLRKRYWGVYDPSCASVENEISTMEIIFQRRIRLAAGNIQQVFLLFRLLSPSQGWVAWMFFSCKVLRIFMPWLLIFLFISNVYLAHDSFIFLIFLIGQILFYFSCLSNILYKTKITEITSYFIYGHLAMLLGWFYFFKLNRTGRWKRSNKAVRHYYIHPIVYIGKWFTDKVFALTGLLLLLCIGPLVAIIIKVFSPGPIFYKQLRVGLSNEKQTKMFYLYKFRTMNINTRFRHRRWTSKNDPRVFRFGYFMRKTHLDELPQVINILKGDMSLIGPRPERPSLFPYIVKNIPFYQERLFGVRPGLTGLAQVSCHYDRTIEDVKRKVAFDHAYATYLTKPWIWFKTDMYILSKTIIMILFGKSP
;
A
#
# COMPACT_ATOMS: atom_id res chain seq x y z
N MET A 1 -8.44 31.76 13.80
CA MET A 1 -7.97 30.36 13.65
C MET A 1 -6.65 30.22 12.87
N GLY A 2 -6.19 31.25 12.12
CA GLY A 2 -5.09 31.13 11.16
C GLY A 2 -3.66 31.03 11.73
N VAL A 3 -3.13 32.09 12.36
CA VAL A 3 -1.68 32.20 12.63
C VAL A 3 -1.14 31.12 13.59
N LYS A 4 -1.87 30.82 14.68
CA LYS A 4 -1.47 29.76 15.63
C LYS A 4 -1.43 28.39 14.96
N THR A 5 -2.43 28.07 14.14
CA THR A 5 -2.51 26.80 13.39
C THR A 5 -1.37 26.70 12.38
N PHE A 6 -1.12 27.77 11.64
CA PHE A 6 0.03 27.86 10.73
C PHE A 6 1.35 27.59 11.46
N ALA A 7 1.59 28.30 12.57
CA ALA A 7 2.83 28.18 13.33
C ALA A 7 3.04 26.76 13.88
N ILE A 8 1.99 26.13 14.43
CA ILE A 8 2.05 24.75 14.92
C ILE A 8 2.34 23.77 13.78
N CYS A 9 1.63 23.89 12.65
CA CYS A 9 1.84 23.02 11.50
C CYS A 9 3.26 23.15 10.94
N LEU A 10 3.73 24.39 10.77
CA LEU A 10 5.07 24.68 10.28
C LEU A 10 6.14 24.15 11.23
N PHE A 11 5.98 24.38 12.54
CA PHE A 11 6.90 23.89 13.57
C PHE A 11 7.00 22.36 13.54
N LEU A 12 5.87 21.66 13.52
CA LEU A 12 5.86 20.19 13.51
C LEU A 12 6.43 19.60 12.22
N LEU A 13 6.17 20.23 11.07
CA LEU A 13 6.76 19.85 9.78
C LEU A 13 8.28 20.05 9.80
N PHE A 14 8.75 21.21 10.23
CA PHE A 14 10.16 21.52 10.36
C PHE A 14 10.84 20.57 11.35
N TYR A 15 10.23 20.36 12.51
CA TYR A 15 10.72 19.43 13.52
C TYR A 15 10.86 18.02 12.96
N HIS A 16 9.85 17.48 12.27
CA HIS A 16 9.89 16.12 11.77
C HIS A 16 11.00 15.91 10.72
N HIS A 17 11.09 16.81 9.73
CA HIS A 17 11.98 16.64 8.57
C HIS A 17 13.40 17.13 8.80
N ILE A 18 13.59 18.15 9.65
CA ILE A 18 14.88 18.82 9.87
C ILE A 18 15.30 18.73 11.35
N GLY A 19 14.43 19.16 12.27
CA GLY A 19 14.77 19.25 13.70
C GLY A 19 15.16 17.91 14.33
N TYR A 20 14.37 16.86 14.12
CA TYR A 20 14.60 15.52 14.66
C TYR A 20 15.90 14.91 14.14
N PRO A 21 16.17 14.85 12.81
CA PRO A 21 17.45 14.37 12.30
C PRO A 21 18.68 15.12 12.84
N LEU A 22 18.58 16.45 12.98
CA LEU A 22 19.66 17.28 13.52
C LEU A 22 19.92 16.98 15.00
N LEU A 23 18.87 16.99 15.82
CA LEU A 23 18.94 16.64 17.25
C LEU A 23 19.48 15.22 17.43
N LEU A 24 18.96 14.25 16.67
CA LEU A 24 19.43 12.87 16.69
C LEU A 24 20.92 12.80 16.36
N THR A 25 21.39 13.54 15.37
CA THR A 25 22.81 13.58 14.98
C THR A 25 23.68 14.13 16.10
N PHE A 26 23.26 15.23 16.74
CA PHE A 26 23.99 15.83 17.86
C PHE A 26 24.08 14.86 19.06
N ILE A 27 22.95 14.29 19.46
CA ILE A 27 22.89 13.37 20.60
C ILE A 27 23.69 12.09 20.30
N ALA A 28 23.59 11.54 19.08
CA ALA A 28 24.28 10.31 18.68
C ALA A 28 25.81 10.47 18.60
N LYS A 29 26.35 11.68 18.43
CA LYS A 29 27.82 11.93 18.50
C LYS A 29 28.39 11.65 19.90
N THR A 30 27.60 11.90 20.95
CA THR A 30 28.02 11.71 22.34
C THR A 30 27.93 10.25 22.82
N ARG A 31 27.45 9.33 21.97
CA ARG A 31 27.15 7.94 22.34
C ARG A 31 28.05 6.96 21.59
N LYS A 32 28.64 6.03 22.35
CA LYS A 32 29.40 4.91 21.79
C LYS A 32 28.46 3.82 21.30
N GLN A 33 28.81 3.18 20.19
CA GLN A 33 28.09 2.02 19.68
C GLN A 33 28.33 0.81 20.61
N ILE A 34 27.33 -0.07 20.75
CA ILE A 34 27.48 -1.30 21.52
C ILE A 34 28.66 -2.10 20.96
N HIS A 35 29.60 -2.47 21.82
CA HIS A 35 30.74 -3.27 21.43
C HIS A 35 30.35 -4.74 21.22
N THR A 36 30.87 -5.31 20.13
CA THR A 36 30.92 -6.75 19.89
C THR A 36 32.06 -7.35 20.71
N GLY A 37 31.84 -8.47 21.38
CA GLY A 37 32.94 -9.21 22.01
C GLY A 37 33.86 -9.87 20.96
N LYS A 38 35.11 -10.17 21.34
CA LYS A 38 36.04 -11.03 20.57
C LYS A 38 36.07 -12.43 21.22
N ASN A 39 36.21 -13.48 20.41
CA ASN A 39 36.17 -14.91 20.82
C ASN A 39 34.95 -15.28 21.65
N LEU A 40 33.85 -15.53 20.95
CA LEU A 40 32.54 -15.67 21.53
C LEU A 40 31.90 -17.02 21.17
N PRO A 41 31.08 -17.62 22.06
CA PRO A 41 30.36 -18.84 21.74
C PRO A 41 29.48 -18.64 20.49
N LEU A 42 29.33 -19.73 19.74
CA LEU A 42 28.49 -19.78 18.55
C LEU A 42 27.04 -20.05 18.98
N HIS A 43 26.14 -19.18 18.56
CA HIS A 43 24.70 -19.39 18.72
C HIS A 43 24.14 -20.26 17.60
N GLN A 44 23.05 -20.95 17.91
CA GLN A 44 22.25 -21.66 16.92
C GLN A 44 21.28 -20.71 16.24
N PHE A 45 21.26 -20.70 14.90
CA PHE A 45 20.39 -19.84 14.10
C PHE A 45 19.35 -20.64 13.30
N ILE A 46 18.15 -20.10 13.16
CA ILE A 46 17.15 -20.61 12.21
C ILE A 46 16.79 -19.49 11.25
N PHE A 47 17.02 -19.69 9.95
CA PHE A 47 16.47 -18.83 8.92
C PHE A 47 14.99 -19.13 8.72
N ILE A 48 14.15 -18.10 8.82
CA ILE A 48 12.73 -18.17 8.49
C ILE A 48 12.51 -17.41 7.18
N ILE A 49 12.16 -18.15 6.14
CA ILE A 49 12.04 -17.64 4.76
C ILE A 49 10.63 -17.94 4.24
N PRO A 50 9.69 -16.96 4.33
CA PRO A 50 8.37 -17.11 3.75
C PRO A 50 8.41 -17.03 2.22
N MET A 51 7.66 -17.88 1.53
CA MET A 51 7.61 -17.95 0.07
C MET A 51 6.17 -18.11 -0.46
N TYR A 52 5.81 -17.29 -1.46
CA TYR A 52 4.54 -17.35 -2.18
C TYR A 52 4.76 -16.81 -3.59
N ASN A 53 4.72 -17.70 -4.56
CA ASN A 53 4.99 -17.40 -5.96
C ASN A 53 6.37 -16.72 -6.18
N GLU A 54 7.44 -17.27 -5.63
CA GLU A 54 8.82 -16.75 -5.67
C GLU A 54 9.77 -17.53 -6.59
N ALA A 55 9.23 -18.22 -7.62
CA ALA A 55 10.00 -19.12 -8.50
C ALA A 55 11.25 -18.47 -9.14
N LYS A 56 11.19 -17.16 -9.40
CA LYS A 56 12.30 -16.38 -10.00
C LYS A 56 13.53 -16.26 -9.08
N TYR A 57 13.34 -16.25 -7.77
CA TYR A 57 14.39 -15.88 -6.81
C TYR A 57 14.78 -17.01 -5.86
N ILE A 58 13.89 -17.99 -5.62
CA ILE A 58 14.10 -19.03 -4.61
C ILE A 58 15.38 -19.85 -4.79
N ALA A 59 15.72 -20.26 -6.01
CA ALA A 59 16.95 -21.01 -6.27
C ALA A 59 18.21 -20.17 -5.97
N LYS A 60 18.19 -18.87 -6.30
CA LYS A 60 19.28 -17.94 -5.98
C LYS A 60 19.40 -17.70 -4.48
N LYS A 61 18.26 -17.64 -3.77
CA LYS A 61 18.22 -17.50 -2.31
C LYS A 61 18.89 -18.68 -1.62
N ILE A 62 18.53 -19.91 -2.00
CA ILE A 62 19.13 -21.13 -1.43
C ILE A 62 20.64 -21.15 -1.71
N ALA A 63 21.06 -20.84 -2.95
CA ALA A 63 22.48 -20.73 -3.29
C ALA A 63 23.23 -19.64 -2.50
N ASN A 64 22.55 -18.55 -2.13
CA ASN A 64 23.12 -17.50 -1.28
C ASN A 64 23.29 -17.96 0.17
N LEU A 65 22.30 -18.65 0.74
CA LEU A 65 22.36 -19.21 2.09
C LEU A 65 23.47 -20.27 2.20
N ALA A 66 23.66 -21.09 1.15
CA ALA A 66 24.70 -22.12 1.11
C ALA A 66 26.12 -21.54 1.18
N LYS A 67 26.27 -20.25 0.85
CA LYS A 67 27.54 -19.51 0.82
C LYS A 67 27.74 -18.64 2.08
N ILE A 68 26.87 -18.76 3.08
CA ILE A 68 27.07 -18.07 4.35
C ILE A 68 28.29 -18.65 5.06
N SER A 69 29.19 -17.77 5.47
CA SER A 69 30.40 -18.12 6.21
C SER A 69 30.05 -18.28 7.70
N TYR A 70 29.45 -19.40 8.05
CA TYR A 70 29.13 -19.84 9.42
C TYR A 70 29.09 -21.38 9.46
N PRO A 71 29.40 -22.05 10.59
CA PRO A 71 29.37 -23.51 10.64
C PRO A 71 27.99 -24.07 10.28
N ALA A 72 27.94 -25.01 9.34
CA ALA A 72 26.70 -25.52 8.74
C ALA A 72 25.82 -26.30 9.73
N ASP A 73 26.41 -26.79 10.82
CA ASP A 73 25.73 -27.45 11.94
C ASP A 73 25.12 -26.46 12.95
N HIS A 74 25.47 -25.17 12.85
CA HIS A 74 24.99 -24.10 13.74
C HIS A 74 23.87 -23.26 13.14
N TYR A 75 23.36 -23.62 11.96
CA TYR A 75 22.15 -23.02 11.43
C TYR A 75 21.34 -23.97 10.56
N GLU A 76 20.03 -23.76 10.53
CA GLU A 76 19.12 -24.42 9.59
C GLU A 76 18.19 -23.41 8.92
N VAL A 77 17.54 -23.83 7.83
CA VAL A 77 16.68 -22.98 7.01
C VAL A 77 15.29 -23.56 6.93
N TRP A 78 14.30 -22.78 7.33
CA TRP A 78 12.88 -23.15 7.28
C TRP A 78 12.21 -22.31 6.20
N LEU A 79 11.78 -22.99 5.14
CA LEU A 79 11.02 -22.41 4.04
C LEU A 79 9.53 -22.56 4.33
N LEU A 80 8.78 -21.45 4.33
CA LEU A 80 7.34 -21.43 4.64
C LEU A 80 6.54 -21.12 3.37
N ASP A 81 6.01 -22.14 2.70
CA ASP A 81 5.22 -22.03 1.47
C ASP A 81 3.75 -21.73 1.77
N ASP A 82 3.30 -20.52 1.45
CA ASP A 82 1.95 -20.05 1.70
C ASP A 82 0.97 -20.37 0.55
N GLY A 83 1.05 -21.59 0.02
CA GLY A 83 0.23 -22.07 -1.10
C GLY A 83 0.65 -21.48 -2.44
N SER A 84 1.95 -21.50 -2.75
CA SER A 84 2.45 -21.13 -4.08
C SER A 84 1.79 -21.97 -5.16
N VAL A 85 1.35 -21.31 -6.24
CA VAL A 85 0.70 -21.95 -7.40
C VAL A 85 1.62 -21.98 -8.62
N ASP A 86 2.77 -21.31 -8.56
CA ASP A 86 3.76 -21.30 -9.63
C ASP A 86 4.83 -22.37 -9.41
N LYS A 87 5.94 -22.29 -10.17
CA LYS A 87 7.06 -23.25 -10.11
C LYS A 87 7.95 -23.09 -8.84
N THR A 88 7.52 -22.38 -7.79
CA THR A 88 8.33 -22.12 -6.59
C THR A 88 8.79 -23.39 -5.91
N ALA A 89 7.87 -24.31 -5.62
CA ALA A 89 8.19 -25.56 -4.94
C ALA A 89 9.20 -26.40 -5.74
N ASN A 90 8.99 -26.54 -7.05
CA ASN A 90 9.88 -27.29 -7.93
C ASN A 90 11.29 -26.69 -7.98
N GLN A 91 11.40 -25.36 -8.08
CA GLN A 91 12.68 -24.66 -8.08
C GLN A 91 13.40 -24.76 -6.73
N ALA A 92 12.65 -24.72 -5.63
CA ALA A 92 13.20 -24.90 -4.29
C ALA A 92 13.78 -26.32 -4.13
N GLN A 93 13.02 -27.36 -4.49
CA GLN A 93 13.48 -28.75 -4.42
C GLN A 93 14.72 -29.01 -5.29
N ALA A 94 14.74 -28.50 -6.52
CA ALA A 94 15.90 -28.61 -7.41
C ALA A 94 17.15 -27.94 -6.82
N ALA A 95 16.99 -26.78 -6.19
CA ALA A 95 18.09 -26.09 -5.54
C ALA A 95 18.57 -26.79 -4.26
N ILE A 96 17.67 -27.38 -3.46
CA ILE A 96 18.03 -28.14 -2.25
C ILE A 96 18.92 -29.33 -2.60
N LYS A 97 18.59 -30.08 -3.66
CA LYS A 97 19.41 -31.21 -4.14
C LYS A 97 20.85 -30.80 -4.48
N LYS A 98 21.06 -29.55 -4.90
CA LYS A 98 22.38 -29.01 -5.25
C LYS A 98 23.23 -28.65 -4.01
N TYR A 99 22.62 -28.51 -2.84
CA TYR A 99 23.29 -28.06 -1.61
C TYR A 99 22.91 -28.95 -0.41
N PRO A 100 23.28 -30.24 -0.41
CA PRO A 100 22.90 -31.20 0.64
C PRO A 100 23.47 -30.86 2.02
N GLN A 101 24.51 -30.04 2.11
CA GLN A 101 25.10 -29.57 3.36
C GLN A 101 24.20 -28.61 4.15
N LEU A 102 23.20 -27.99 3.51
CA LEU A 102 22.25 -27.12 4.20
C LEU A 102 21.10 -27.94 4.78
N LYS A 103 20.89 -27.82 6.08
CA LYS A 103 19.69 -28.36 6.74
C LYS A 103 18.48 -27.50 6.37
N ILE A 104 17.65 -27.97 5.44
CA ILE A 104 16.46 -27.24 4.95
C ILE A 104 15.19 -28.03 5.31
N LYS A 105 14.23 -27.36 5.96
CA LYS A 105 12.88 -27.87 6.22
C LYS A 105 11.87 -27.04 5.43
N ILE A 106 10.90 -27.69 4.78
CA ILE A 106 9.82 -27.01 4.06
C ILE A 106 8.52 -27.26 4.82
N PHE A 107 7.80 -26.18 5.09
CA PHE A 107 6.43 -26.21 5.60
C PHE A 107 5.52 -25.62 4.54
N SER A 108 4.48 -26.36 4.13
CA SER A 108 3.58 -25.94 3.06
C SER A 108 2.12 -25.97 3.50
N SER A 109 1.33 -25.02 3.00
CA SER A 109 -0.13 -24.97 3.17
C SER A 109 -0.78 -25.03 1.79
N PRO A 110 -1.92 -25.72 1.62
CA PRO A 110 -2.65 -25.75 0.35
C PRO A 110 -3.33 -24.41 0.04
N THR A 111 -3.51 -23.54 1.04
CA THR A 111 -4.16 -22.24 0.89
C THR A 111 -3.30 -21.11 1.44
N ASN A 112 -3.48 -19.92 0.88
CA ASN A 112 -2.78 -18.71 1.33
C ASN A 112 -3.41 -18.19 2.62
N GLN A 113 -2.68 -18.36 3.73
CA GLN A 113 -3.08 -17.97 5.08
C GLN A 113 -2.48 -16.63 5.51
N GLY A 114 -1.35 -16.24 4.92
CA GLY A 114 -0.61 -15.03 5.24
C GLY A 114 0.71 -15.28 5.96
N LYS A 115 1.74 -14.46 5.69
CA LYS A 115 3.06 -14.49 6.35
C LYS A 115 2.96 -14.48 7.88
N VAL A 116 2.06 -13.66 8.44
CA VAL A 116 1.86 -13.57 9.89
C VAL A 116 1.21 -14.83 10.48
N ALA A 117 0.28 -15.45 9.75
CA ALA A 117 -0.34 -16.70 10.21
C ALA A 117 0.71 -17.81 10.35
N TRP A 118 1.59 -17.93 9.34
CA TRP A 118 2.75 -18.83 9.37
C TRP A 118 3.66 -18.58 10.56
N PHE A 119 4.05 -17.33 10.79
CA PHE A 119 4.91 -16.96 11.91
C PHE A 119 4.31 -17.37 13.25
N ASN A 120 3.02 -17.12 13.44
CA ASN A 120 2.31 -17.48 14.66
C ASN A 120 2.14 -18.98 14.88
N GLN A 121 2.19 -19.80 13.83
CA GLN A 121 2.06 -21.26 13.91
C GLN A 121 3.41 -21.96 14.09
N ILE A 122 4.45 -21.47 13.40
CA ILE A 122 5.73 -22.17 13.27
C ILE A 122 6.75 -21.69 14.30
N ILE A 123 6.84 -20.38 14.55
CA ILE A 123 7.86 -19.86 15.47
C ILE A 123 7.71 -20.44 16.90
N PRO A 124 6.50 -20.61 17.47
CA PRO A 124 6.36 -21.23 18.79
C PRO A 124 6.93 -22.65 18.91
N LYS A 125 7.14 -23.36 17.80
CA LYS A 125 7.72 -24.71 17.76
C LYS A 125 9.26 -24.72 17.84
N ILE A 126 9.89 -23.55 17.83
CA ILE A 126 11.35 -23.38 17.91
C ILE A 126 11.76 -23.26 19.38
N ASP A 127 12.82 -23.94 19.78
CA ASP A 127 13.36 -23.85 21.15
C ASP A 127 13.89 -22.46 21.47
N ASP A 128 13.71 -22.03 22.72
CA ASP A 128 14.03 -20.66 23.15
C ASP A 128 15.53 -20.29 23.11
N ASP A 129 16.41 -21.29 23.03
CA ASP A 129 17.86 -21.12 22.90
C ASP A 129 18.30 -20.64 21.50
N PHE A 130 17.42 -20.71 20.49
CA PHE A 130 17.72 -20.30 19.12
C PHE A 130 17.61 -18.79 18.87
N ILE A 131 18.32 -18.33 17.85
CA ILE A 131 18.15 -17.00 17.26
C ILE A 131 17.46 -17.17 15.91
N ILE A 132 16.34 -16.47 15.72
CA ILE A 132 15.61 -16.48 14.46
C ILE A 132 16.16 -15.38 13.56
N PHE A 133 16.46 -15.72 12.31
CA PHE A 133 16.84 -14.78 11.27
C PHE A 133 15.77 -14.74 10.17
N PHE A 134 15.08 -13.62 10.03
CA PHE A 134 14.09 -13.38 8.98
C PHE A 134 14.74 -12.84 7.73
N SER A 135 14.33 -13.35 6.57
CA SER A 135 14.75 -12.81 5.29
C SER A 135 13.78 -13.16 4.17
N ASP A 136 13.40 -12.17 3.37
CA ASP A 136 12.61 -12.38 2.17
C ASP A 136 13.40 -13.16 1.09
N VAL A 137 12.67 -13.86 0.21
CA VAL A 137 13.27 -14.68 -0.86
C VAL A 137 14.02 -13.83 -1.89
N SER A 138 13.51 -12.63 -2.19
CA SER A 138 14.11 -11.70 -3.15
C SER A 138 15.40 -11.04 -2.64
N ALA A 139 15.69 -11.13 -1.34
CA ALA A 139 16.85 -10.50 -0.72
C ALA A 139 18.10 -11.40 -0.74
N THR A 140 19.23 -10.84 -1.18
CA THR A 140 20.56 -11.47 -1.06
C THR A 140 21.26 -10.98 0.20
N LEU A 141 21.75 -11.90 1.02
CA LEU A 141 22.46 -11.61 2.27
C LEU A 141 23.97 -11.61 2.08
N SER A 142 24.66 -10.78 2.84
CA SER A 142 26.13 -10.79 2.93
C SER A 142 26.63 -12.12 3.53
N ARG A 143 27.75 -12.64 3.01
CA ARG A 143 28.29 -13.95 3.43
C ARG A 143 28.60 -14.04 4.92
N ASN A 144 29.01 -12.93 5.55
CA ASN A 144 29.39 -12.86 6.96
C ASN A 144 28.23 -12.49 7.91
N VAL A 145 26.98 -12.50 7.44
CA VAL A 145 25.82 -11.99 8.20
C VAL A 145 25.64 -12.68 9.56
N LEU A 146 25.76 -14.01 9.63
CA LEU A 146 25.63 -14.74 10.89
C LEU A 146 26.82 -14.51 11.82
N LYS A 147 28.05 -14.39 11.30
CA LYS A 147 29.22 -14.03 12.12
C LYS A 147 29.03 -12.67 12.82
N LYS A 148 28.53 -11.69 12.08
CA LYS A 148 28.23 -10.35 12.61
C LYS A 148 27.08 -10.38 13.62
N ALA A 149 25.97 -11.03 13.28
CA ALA A 149 24.84 -11.20 14.19
C ALA A 149 25.27 -11.90 15.50
N ASN A 150 26.03 -13.00 15.39
CA ASN A 150 26.57 -13.74 16.54
C ASN A 150 27.38 -12.83 17.47
N ALA A 151 28.27 -12.02 16.92
CA ALA A 151 29.10 -11.11 17.71
C ALA A 151 28.29 -10.12 18.55
N TYR A 152 27.13 -9.67 18.05
CA TYR A 152 26.21 -8.80 18.81
C TYR A 152 25.34 -9.57 19.81
N PHE A 153 24.81 -10.74 19.43
CA PHE A 153 23.98 -11.56 20.32
C PHE A 153 24.74 -12.21 21.47
N ASN A 154 26.05 -12.13 21.49
CA ASN A 154 26.79 -12.46 22.70
C ASN A 154 26.61 -11.43 23.82
N ASN A 155 26.13 -10.22 23.50
CA ASN A 155 25.60 -9.33 24.50
C ASN A 155 24.14 -9.73 24.81
N PRO A 156 23.83 -10.19 26.03
CA PRO A 156 22.48 -10.63 26.40
C PRO A 156 21.44 -9.49 26.37
N GLN A 157 21.88 -8.23 26.38
CA GLN A 157 21.00 -7.06 26.21
C GLN A 157 20.55 -6.86 24.76
N VAL A 158 21.26 -7.40 23.77
CA VAL A 158 20.86 -7.31 22.37
C VAL A 158 19.71 -8.29 22.13
N GLY A 159 18.52 -7.74 21.86
CA GLY A 159 17.33 -8.50 21.56
C GLY A 159 17.10 -8.66 20.06
N VAL A 160 17.56 -7.69 19.25
CA VAL A 160 17.35 -7.65 17.80
C VAL A 160 18.61 -7.16 17.07
N TYR A 161 18.92 -7.77 15.93
CA TYR A 161 19.97 -7.39 14.99
C TYR A 161 19.35 -7.08 13.61
N CYS A 162 19.84 -6.07 12.91
CA CYS A 162 19.32 -5.65 11.59
C CYS A 162 20.48 -5.32 10.65
N THR A 163 20.38 -5.78 9.41
CA THR A 163 21.36 -5.46 8.35
C THR A 163 21.06 -4.10 7.71
N SER A 164 22.02 -3.54 6.98
CA SER A 164 21.77 -2.42 6.08
C SER A 164 20.92 -2.86 4.88
N TYR A 165 19.91 -2.05 4.55
CA TYR A 165 19.08 -2.27 3.36
C TYR A 165 19.75 -1.61 2.15
N LYS A 166 19.97 -2.38 1.09
CA LYS A 166 20.52 -1.88 -0.18
C LYS A 166 19.65 -2.31 -1.35
N LEU A 167 19.53 -1.40 -2.32
CA LEU A 167 18.85 -1.64 -3.58
C LEU A 167 19.86 -2.00 -4.67
N ARG A 168 19.45 -2.83 -5.63
CA ARG A 168 20.29 -3.20 -6.78
C ARG A 168 20.26 -2.06 -7.83
N LYS A 169 21.41 -1.77 -8.45
CA LYS A 169 21.75 -0.57 -9.26
C LYS A 169 20.81 -0.05 -10.38
N LYS A 170 19.63 -0.63 -10.67
CA LYS A 170 18.77 -0.25 -11.82
C LYS A 170 17.48 0.52 -11.45
N GLU A 171 17.49 1.36 -10.41
CA GLU A 171 16.26 1.97 -9.86
C GLU A 171 16.28 3.51 -9.84
N VAL A 172 15.10 4.11 -9.60
CA VAL A 172 14.82 5.56 -9.58
C VAL A 172 15.71 6.28 -8.55
N GLU A 173 16.36 7.39 -8.94
CA GLU A 173 17.35 8.06 -8.07
C GLU A 173 16.75 8.53 -6.74
N GLY A 174 15.52 9.05 -6.74
CA GLY A 174 14.82 9.48 -5.54
C GLY A 174 14.70 8.39 -4.46
N GLU A 175 14.47 7.13 -4.84
CA GLU A 175 14.38 6.02 -3.87
C GLU A 175 15.74 5.67 -3.27
N LYS A 176 16.81 5.73 -4.07
CA LYS A 176 18.18 5.52 -3.60
C LYS A 176 18.57 6.53 -2.53
N TYR A 177 18.33 7.83 -2.78
CA TYR A 177 18.62 8.89 -1.80
C TYR A 177 17.81 8.74 -0.51
N TYR A 178 16.52 8.42 -0.64
CA TYR A 178 15.67 8.16 0.52
C TYR A 178 16.23 7.04 1.40
N TRP A 179 16.67 5.92 0.81
CA TRP A 179 17.23 4.81 1.59
C TRP A 179 18.61 5.11 2.17
N GLN A 180 19.45 5.89 1.49
CA GLN A 180 20.70 6.38 2.08
C GLN A 180 20.43 7.21 3.33
N TYR A 181 19.51 8.16 3.25
CA TYR A 181 19.07 8.99 4.38
C TYR A 181 18.48 8.13 5.52
N GLN A 182 17.58 7.19 5.21
CA GLN A 182 17.00 6.30 6.23
C GLN A 182 18.05 5.39 6.89
N ASN A 183 19.03 4.90 6.15
CA ASN A 183 20.09 4.04 6.69
C ASN A 183 21.02 4.81 7.65
N ASP A 184 21.32 6.07 7.35
CA ASP A 184 22.06 6.97 8.24
C ASP A 184 21.29 7.25 9.54
N LEU A 185 19.99 7.56 9.44
CA LEU A 185 19.13 7.71 10.61
C LEU A 185 19.14 6.46 11.49
N LYS A 186 18.95 5.27 10.91
CA LYS A 186 18.95 4.00 11.67
C LYS A 186 20.27 3.75 12.39
N ALA A 187 21.39 4.09 11.78
CA ALA A 187 22.70 3.97 12.41
C ALA A 187 22.81 4.87 13.65
N LYS A 188 22.28 6.10 13.58
CA LYS A 188 22.24 7.04 14.71
C LYS A 188 21.25 6.60 15.79
N GLU A 189 20.05 6.18 15.41
CA GLU A 189 19.02 5.65 16.32
C GLU A 189 19.51 4.42 17.08
N SER A 190 20.25 3.53 16.41
CA SER A 190 20.82 2.33 17.05
C SER A 190 21.81 2.66 18.18
N LYS A 191 22.51 3.80 18.13
CA LYS A 191 23.37 4.26 19.23
C LYS A 191 22.59 4.69 20.47
N LEU A 192 21.30 5.04 20.32
CA LEU A 192 20.42 5.48 21.40
C LEU A 192 19.52 4.37 21.96
N GLY A 193 19.54 3.19 21.34
CA GLY A 193 18.91 1.99 21.87
C GLY A 193 18.42 1.05 20.77
N THR A 194 17.71 1.57 19.77
CA THR A 194 17.20 0.76 18.65
C THR A 194 16.96 1.62 17.40
N PRO A 195 17.20 1.10 16.19
CA PRO A 195 16.64 1.72 14.98
C PRO A 195 15.11 1.68 15.03
N ILE A 196 14.46 2.78 14.62
CA ILE A 196 13.00 2.91 14.45
C ILE A 196 12.66 2.66 12.98
N GLY A 197 13.17 1.54 12.45
CA GLY A 197 13.01 1.19 11.04
C GLY A 197 13.63 -0.15 10.67
N TYR A 198 12.94 -1.25 10.94
CA TYR A 198 13.31 -2.58 10.47
C TYR A 198 12.72 -2.88 9.07
N HIS A 199 13.33 -3.83 8.37
CA HIS A 199 12.93 -4.25 7.02
C HIS A 199 13.00 -5.78 6.91
N GLY A 200 12.11 -6.38 6.10
CA GLY A 200 11.98 -7.84 5.97
C GLY A 200 13.14 -8.54 5.27
N THR A 201 14.03 -7.78 4.60
CA THR A 201 15.12 -8.38 3.83
C THR A 201 16.20 -9.01 4.69
N GLY A 202 16.37 -8.56 5.95
CA GLY A 202 17.35 -9.14 6.86
C GLY A 202 17.31 -8.56 8.27
N TYR A 203 16.75 -9.31 9.21
CA TYR A 203 16.88 -9.03 10.65
C TYR A 203 16.82 -10.31 11.46
N ALA A 204 17.34 -10.28 12.69
CA ALA A 204 17.32 -11.41 13.60
C ALA A 204 16.88 -11.01 15.00
N LEU A 205 16.33 -11.96 15.75
CA LEU A 205 15.93 -11.78 17.14
C LEU A 205 16.08 -13.07 17.94
N ARG A 206 16.15 -12.94 19.26
CA ARG A 206 16.15 -14.10 20.16
C ARG A 206 14.78 -14.74 20.21
N LYS A 207 14.69 -16.06 20.00
CA LYS A 207 13.42 -16.79 20.05
C LYS A 207 12.68 -16.60 21.37
N LEU A 208 13.39 -16.59 22.51
CA LEU A 208 12.82 -16.33 23.84
C LEU A 208 12.02 -15.02 23.94
N LEU A 209 12.37 -14.00 23.14
CA LEU A 209 11.72 -12.68 23.18
C LEU A 209 10.56 -12.56 22.21
N TRP A 210 10.33 -13.56 21.36
CA TRP A 210 9.24 -13.56 20.40
C TRP A 210 7.89 -13.48 21.13
N LYS A 211 6.93 -12.76 20.54
CA LYS A 211 5.52 -12.75 20.97
C LYS A 211 4.59 -12.82 19.77
N LYS A 212 3.41 -13.40 19.99
CA LYS A 212 2.36 -13.53 18.97
C LYS A 212 1.90 -12.15 18.55
N ILE A 213 1.76 -11.97 17.24
CA ILE A 213 1.23 -10.74 16.65
C ILE A 213 -0.16 -10.99 16.05
N PRO A 214 -1.04 -9.97 16.01
CA PRO A 214 -2.35 -10.12 15.39
C PRO A 214 -2.24 -10.57 13.92
N PRO A 215 -3.06 -11.53 13.45
CA PRO A 215 -2.94 -12.10 12.10
C PRO A 215 -3.17 -11.08 10.97
N ASN A 216 -3.82 -9.96 11.26
CA ASN A 216 -4.06 -8.86 10.34
C ASN A 216 -2.98 -7.76 10.39
N THR A 217 -1.81 -8.03 10.98
CA THR A 217 -0.69 -7.08 11.01
C THR A 217 -0.16 -6.85 9.59
N ILE A 218 -0.12 -5.59 9.15
CA ILE A 218 0.23 -5.20 7.75
C ILE A 218 1.73 -5.11 7.53
N ASN A 219 2.47 -4.66 8.53
CA ASN A 219 3.92 -4.44 8.45
C ASN A 219 4.58 -5.08 9.67
N GLU A 220 4.59 -6.41 9.64
CA GLU A 220 5.10 -7.32 10.65
C GLU A 220 6.61 -7.21 10.86
N ASP A 221 7.38 -6.96 9.79
CA ASP A 221 8.84 -6.83 9.86
C ASP A 221 9.27 -5.66 10.74
N PHE A 222 8.39 -4.69 10.96
CA PHE A 222 8.60 -3.59 11.88
C PHE A 222 8.02 -3.87 13.27
N VAL A 223 6.82 -4.47 13.34
CA VAL A 223 6.13 -4.75 14.61
C VAL A 223 6.91 -5.76 15.45
N ILE A 224 7.39 -6.84 14.84
CA ILE A 224 8.05 -7.95 15.54
C ILE A 224 9.31 -7.46 16.30
N PRO A 225 10.30 -6.81 15.64
CA PRO A 225 11.44 -6.22 16.32
C PRO A 225 11.07 -5.26 17.45
N LEU A 226 10.16 -4.33 17.21
CA LEU A 226 9.84 -3.30 18.19
C LEU A 226 9.00 -3.82 19.35
N GLN A 227 8.26 -4.91 19.16
CA GLN A 227 7.62 -5.63 20.25
C GLN A 227 8.64 -6.36 21.13
N VAL A 228 9.79 -6.77 20.59
CA VAL A 228 10.94 -7.23 21.39
C VAL A 228 11.51 -6.06 22.20
N ILE A 229 11.72 -4.90 21.57
CA ILE A 229 12.27 -3.71 22.25
C ILE A 229 11.33 -3.15 23.33
N ALA A 230 10.02 -3.22 23.12
CA ALA A 230 9.03 -2.78 24.10
C ALA A 230 9.06 -3.61 25.40
N GLN A 231 9.72 -4.77 25.40
CA GLN A 231 9.88 -5.61 26.58
C GLN A 231 10.97 -5.08 27.50
N THR A 232 10.69 -5.17 28.79
CA THR A 232 11.63 -4.85 29.86
C THR A 232 12.09 -6.14 30.53
N TYR A 233 13.34 -6.17 30.98
CA TYR A 233 13.87 -7.29 31.75
C TYR A 233 14.47 -6.83 33.08
N THR A 234 14.56 -7.75 34.03
CA THR A 234 15.31 -7.56 35.27
C THR A 234 16.72 -8.13 35.14
N PRO A 235 17.70 -7.69 35.97
CA PRO A 235 19.03 -8.28 35.98
C PRO A 235 19.06 -9.80 36.20
N LYS A 236 18.05 -10.37 36.87
CA LYS A 236 17.91 -11.83 37.06
C LYS A 236 17.57 -12.55 35.75
N ASP A 237 16.79 -11.91 34.88
CA ASP A 237 16.39 -12.48 33.57
C ASP A 237 17.59 -12.56 32.62
N LEU A 238 18.48 -11.56 32.65
CA LEU A 238 19.77 -11.59 31.95
C LEU A 238 20.64 -12.78 32.39
N GLY A 239 20.64 -13.10 33.68
CA GLY A 239 21.37 -14.24 34.23
C GLY A 239 20.89 -15.58 33.66
N LYS A 240 19.57 -15.76 33.46
CA LYS A 240 19.02 -16.95 32.81
C LYS A 240 19.42 -17.03 31.32
N MET A 241 19.44 -15.89 30.62
CA MET A 241 19.90 -15.82 29.23
C MET A 241 21.40 -16.10 29.10
N SER A 242 22.24 -15.63 30.01
CA SER A 242 23.68 -15.94 30.00
C SER A 242 23.98 -17.38 30.41
N LEU A 243 23.14 -18.00 31.24
CA LEU A 243 23.24 -19.42 31.61
C LEU A 243 22.79 -20.37 30.49
N SER A 244 21.81 -19.99 29.66
CA SER A 244 21.39 -20.76 28.47
C SER A 244 22.50 -20.82 27.42
N ILE A 245 23.27 -19.73 27.27
CA ILE A 245 24.46 -19.64 26.41
C ILE A 245 25.58 -20.59 26.86
N ASN A 246 25.54 -21.08 28.10
CA ASN A 246 26.66 -21.80 28.71
C ASN A 246 26.25 -23.11 29.40
N LYS A 247 25.51 -23.97 28.70
CA LYS A 247 25.21 -25.35 29.17
C LYS A 247 26.47 -26.24 29.32
N LYS A 248 27.65 -25.82 28.82
CA LYS A 248 28.93 -26.55 28.96
C LYS A 248 29.94 -26.00 29.99
N SER A 249 29.75 -24.84 30.61
CA SER A 249 30.68 -24.34 31.64
C SER A 249 29.97 -23.99 32.95
N LYS A 250 29.62 -25.04 33.71
CA LYS A 250 28.81 -24.92 34.93
C LYS A 250 29.60 -24.45 36.17
N GLN A 251 30.94 -24.32 36.12
CA GLN A 251 31.75 -24.23 37.34
C GLN A 251 32.37 -22.85 37.70
N ARG A 252 32.43 -21.85 36.80
CA ARG A 252 33.33 -20.68 37.03
C ARG A 252 32.66 -19.33 37.38
N TYR A 253 31.34 -19.21 37.32
CA TYR A 253 30.63 -17.92 37.46
C TYR A 253 29.97 -17.66 38.83
N LYS A 254 30.28 -18.45 39.86
CA LYS A 254 29.68 -18.26 41.20
C LYS A 254 30.30 -17.14 42.05
N ASN A 255 31.48 -16.61 41.72
CA ASN A 255 32.25 -15.78 42.67
C ASN A 255 32.34 -14.27 42.36
N LYS A 256 31.42 -13.67 41.61
CA LYS A 256 31.50 -12.22 41.33
C LYS A 256 30.13 -11.54 41.24
N PHE A 257 29.40 -11.49 42.37
CA PHE A 257 28.32 -10.52 42.54
C PHE A 257 28.44 -9.84 43.91
N ILE A 258 28.77 -8.55 43.84
CA ILE A 258 28.96 -7.61 44.94
C ILE A 258 27.64 -7.41 45.68
N LYS A 259 27.67 -7.63 47.01
CA LYS A 259 26.62 -7.21 47.96
C LYS A 259 26.64 -5.68 48.05
N VAL A 260 25.50 -5.04 47.77
CA VAL A 260 25.22 -3.68 48.25
C VAL A 260 23.98 -3.78 49.14
N THR A 261 24.21 -3.64 50.44
CA THR A 261 23.18 -3.59 51.48
C THR A 261 22.70 -2.15 51.60
N ILE A 262 21.40 -1.91 51.46
CA ILE A 262 20.78 -0.61 51.81
C ILE A 262 19.81 -0.87 52.96
N LYS A 263 20.11 -0.27 54.12
CA LYS A 263 19.32 -0.32 55.35
C LYS A 263 17.96 0.38 55.18
N ASN A 264 17.01 -0.11 55.97
CA ASN A 264 15.58 0.21 55.99
C ASN A 264 15.25 1.64 56.43
N PHE A 265 14.18 2.21 55.88
CA PHE A 265 13.04 2.73 56.65
C PHE A 265 11.79 2.89 55.74
N VAL A 266 10.63 3.00 56.38
CA VAL A 266 9.28 3.32 55.83
C VAL A 266 8.31 2.15 55.59
N THR A 267 7.09 2.40 56.05
CA THR A 267 5.92 1.58 56.40
C THR A 267 5.31 0.74 55.27
N LYS A 268 4.60 -0.33 55.68
CA LYS A 268 4.08 -1.45 54.86
C LYS A 268 3.22 -1.03 53.64
N SER A 269 2.55 0.12 53.68
CA SER A 269 1.65 0.58 52.60
C SER A 269 2.38 1.37 51.51
N ILE A 270 3.37 2.19 51.87
CA ILE A 270 4.26 2.89 50.92
C ILE A 270 5.22 1.89 50.26
N ARG A 271 5.61 0.82 50.97
CA ARG A 271 6.50 -0.24 50.45
C ARG A 271 5.96 -0.97 49.21
N ARG A 272 4.65 -1.18 49.06
CA ARG A 272 4.09 -1.85 47.87
C ARG A 272 4.14 -0.96 46.62
N ILE A 273 3.80 0.32 46.77
CA ILE A 273 3.90 1.33 45.69
C ILE A 273 5.37 1.60 45.36
N ASN A 274 6.24 1.74 46.37
CA ASN A 274 7.68 1.89 46.18
C ASN A 274 8.38 0.63 45.67
N GLN A 275 7.88 -0.59 45.95
CA GLN A 275 8.42 -1.82 45.36
C GLN A 275 8.02 -1.97 43.90
N ALA A 276 6.77 -1.64 43.55
CA ALA A 276 6.34 -1.62 42.15
C ALA A 276 7.11 -0.55 41.36
N TRP A 277 7.28 0.65 41.91
CA TRP A 277 8.07 1.73 41.33
C TRP A 277 9.59 1.44 41.32
N LYS A 278 10.17 0.84 42.38
CA LYS A 278 11.57 0.37 42.35
C LYS A 278 11.76 -0.76 41.34
N SER A 279 10.86 -1.74 41.29
CA SER A 279 10.89 -2.82 40.29
C SER A 279 10.76 -2.27 38.87
N PHE A 280 9.96 -1.22 38.68
CA PHE A 280 9.82 -0.49 37.43
C PHE A 280 11.08 0.30 37.06
N MET A 281 11.72 0.97 38.03
CA MET A 281 12.99 1.69 37.81
C MET A 281 14.20 0.76 37.59
N LEU A 282 14.18 -0.45 38.17
CA LEU A 282 15.24 -1.45 38.02
C LEU A 282 15.16 -2.25 36.71
N ARG A 283 14.06 -2.11 35.96
CA ARG A 283 13.87 -2.78 34.67
C ARG A 283 14.76 -2.14 33.61
N LYS A 284 15.65 -2.95 33.04
CA LYS A 284 16.50 -2.59 31.91
C LYS A 284 15.82 -2.97 30.60
N ARG A 285 16.32 -2.42 29.48
CA ARG A 285 15.72 -2.55 28.14
C ARG A 285 16.61 -3.36 27.22
N TYR A 286 15.98 -4.08 26.30
CA TYR A 286 16.68 -4.72 25.20
C TYR A 286 17.09 -3.69 24.16
N TRP A 287 18.19 -3.97 23.48
CA TRP A 287 18.74 -3.12 22.42
C TRP A 287 18.50 -3.74 21.06
N GLY A 288 18.26 -2.86 20.09
CA GLY A 288 18.20 -3.15 18.68
C GLY A 288 19.44 -2.63 17.98
N VAL A 289 20.19 -3.51 17.34
CA VAL A 289 21.43 -3.14 16.66
C VAL A 289 21.20 -3.04 15.15
N TYR A 290 21.65 -1.94 14.56
CA TYR A 290 21.78 -1.77 13.12
C TYR A 290 23.25 -1.87 12.72
N ASP A 291 23.55 -2.77 11.77
CA ASP A 291 24.91 -3.00 11.28
C ASP A 291 25.08 -2.48 9.85
N PRO A 292 25.73 -1.31 9.65
CA PRO A 292 25.98 -0.76 8.32
C PRO A 292 27.02 -1.57 7.52
N SER A 293 27.83 -2.41 8.18
CA SER A 293 28.88 -3.21 7.54
C SER A 293 28.34 -4.49 6.89
N CYS A 294 27.13 -4.90 7.26
CA CYS A 294 26.46 -6.07 6.70
C CYS A 294 25.23 -5.65 5.91
N ALA A 295 25.11 -6.09 4.65
CA ALA A 295 24.02 -5.69 3.77
C ALA A 295 23.08 -6.86 3.41
N SER A 296 21.80 -6.53 3.33
CA SER A 296 20.78 -7.28 2.60
C SER A 296 20.40 -6.49 1.35
N VAL A 297 20.59 -7.10 0.19
CA VAL A 297 20.39 -6.46 -1.12
C VAL A 297 19.10 -6.97 -1.74
N GLU A 298 18.14 -6.07 -1.93
CA GLU A 298 16.89 -6.35 -2.63
C GLU A 298 17.15 -6.56 -4.13
N ASN A 299 16.66 -7.68 -4.69
CA ASN A 299 16.85 -8.02 -6.11
C ASN A 299 15.58 -7.88 -6.95
N GLU A 300 14.44 -7.58 -6.32
CA GLU A 300 13.23 -7.26 -7.04
C GLU A 300 13.27 -5.82 -7.55
N ILE A 301 13.08 -5.63 -8.86
CA ILE A 301 12.98 -4.31 -9.48
C ILE A 301 11.53 -3.88 -9.38
N SER A 302 11.28 -2.72 -8.76
CA SER A 302 9.93 -2.17 -8.61
C SER A 302 9.68 -1.01 -9.57
N THR A 303 8.55 -1.00 -10.26
CA THR A 303 8.10 0.18 -11.02
C THR A 303 7.52 1.23 -10.05
N MET A 304 7.43 2.50 -10.47
CA MET A 304 6.87 3.58 -9.63
C MET A 304 5.45 3.29 -9.14
N GLU A 305 4.63 2.63 -9.95
CA GLU A 305 3.28 2.22 -9.54
C GLU A 305 3.30 1.16 -8.43
N ILE A 306 4.17 0.15 -8.54
CA ILE A 306 4.35 -0.89 -7.53
C ILE A 306 4.87 -0.26 -6.23
N ILE A 307 5.84 0.66 -6.34
CA ILE A 307 6.38 1.42 -5.21
C ILE A 307 5.27 2.23 -4.53
N PHE A 308 4.43 2.92 -5.30
CA PHE A 308 3.33 3.72 -4.78
C PHE A 308 2.28 2.87 -4.06
N GLN A 309 1.84 1.76 -4.65
CA GLN A 309 0.91 0.83 -4.01
C GLN A 309 1.49 0.22 -2.72
N ARG A 310 2.78 -0.16 -2.74
CA ARG A 310 3.51 -0.62 -1.55
C ARG A 310 3.52 0.47 -0.47
N ARG A 311 3.76 1.73 -0.84
CA ARG A 311 3.75 2.87 0.09
C ARG A 311 2.39 3.14 0.71
N ILE A 312 1.29 3.04 -0.04
CA ILE A 312 -0.08 3.16 0.51
C ILE A 312 -0.32 2.08 1.58
N ARG A 313 0.02 0.82 1.27
CA ARG A 313 -0.10 -0.29 2.22
C ARG A 313 0.77 -0.05 3.47
N LEU A 314 2.02 0.34 3.28
CA LEU A 314 2.95 0.64 4.39
C LEU A 314 2.47 1.83 5.23
N ALA A 315 1.83 2.83 4.63
CA ALA A 315 1.26 3.95 5.35
C ALA A 315 0.09 3.53 6.26
N ALA A 316 -0.83 2.70 5.76
CA ALA A 316 -1.85 2.07 6.61
C ALA A 316 -1.22 1.20 7.72
N GLY A 317 -0.14 0.48 7.39
CA GLY A 317 0.65 -0.27 8.37
C GLY A 317 1.29 0.62 9.44
N ASN A 318 1.78 1.82 9.09
CA ASN A 318 2.34 2.77 10.06
C ASN A 318 1.28 3.22 11.07
N ILE A 319 0.04 3.45 10.63
CA ILE A 319 -1.09 3.77 11.52
C ILE A 319 -1.33 2.62 12.50
N GLN A 320 -1.45 1.39 11.98
CA GLN A 320 -1.64 0.19 12.79
C GLN A 320 -0.51 0.00 13.81
N GLN A 321 0.74 0.24 13.41
CA GLN A 321 1.92 0.10 14.27
C GLN A 321 1.88 0.99 15.50
N VAL A 322 1.42 2.25 15.35
CA VAL A 322 1.35 3.17 16.49
C VAL A 322 0.37 2.65 17.54
N PHE A 323 -0.76 2.07 17.13
CA PHE A 323 -1.69 1.42 18.06
C PHE A 323 -1.11 0.14 18.68
N LEU A 324 -0.51 -0.74 17.87
CA LEU A 324 0.06 -2.01 18.36
C LEU A 324 1.25 -1.80 19.31
N LEU A 325 2.03 -0.75 19.09
CA LEU A 325 3.26 -0.45 19.81
C LEU A 325 3.11 0.80 20.69
N PHE A 326 1.90 1.19 21.08
CA PHE A 326 1.66 2.42 21.85
C PHE A 326 2.49 2.48 23.15
N ARG A 327 2.82 1.31 23.73
CA ARG A 327 3.67 1.19 24.92
C ARG A 327 5.08 1.77 24.72
N LEU A 328 5.56 1.87 23.49
CA LEU A 328 6.84 2.52 23.18
C LEU A 328 6.84 4.01 23.47
N LEU A 329 5.67 4.67 23.52
CA LEU A 329 5.55 6.08 23.88
C LEU A 329 5.66 6.33 25.39
N SER A 330 5.70 5.27 26.21
CA SER A 330 5.87 5.44 27.65
C SER A 330 7.21 6.13 27.95
N PRO A 331 7.27 7.11 28.86
CA PRO A 331 8.52 7.72 29.31
C PRO A 331 9.55 6.69 29.81
N SER A 332 9.05 5.54 30.29
CA SER A 332 9.86 4.38 30.67
C SER A 332 10.64 3.72 29.54
N GLN A 333 10.49 4.18 28.30
CA GLN A 333 11.24 3.76 27.10
C GLN A 333 12.33 4.78 26.71
N GLY A 334 12.44 5.92 27.41
CA GLY A 334 13.51 6.91 27.27
C GLY A 334 13.67 7.39 25.83
N TRP A 335 14.90 7.33 25.29
CA TRP A 335 15.18 7.76 23.91
C TRP A 335 14.33 7.03 22.86
N VAL A 336 13.93 5.77 23.11
CA VAL A 336 13.07 5.01 22.19
C VAL A 336 11.69 5.66 22.08
N ALA A 337 11.13 6.18 23.17
CA ALA A 337 9.85 6.90 23.13
C ALA A 337 9.94 8.16 22.28
N TRP A 338 11.00 8.94 22.49
CA TRP A 338 11.25 10.16 21.73
C TRP A 338 11.44 9.87 20.22
N MET A 339 12.26 8.89 19.86
CA MET A 339 12.48 8.50 18.47
C MET A 339 11.21 7.93 17.85
N PHE A 340 10.46 7.10 18.57
CA PHE A 340 9.19 6.54 18.09
C PHE A 340 8.14 7.63 17.85
N PHE A 341 7.99 8.59 18.76
CA PHE A 341 7.10 9.72 18.58
C PHE A 341 7.51 10.56 17.36
N SER A 342 8.75 11.04 17.36
CA SER A 342 9.25 11.99 16.36
C SER A 342 9.27 11.40 14.96
N CYS A 343 9.62 10.12 14.85
CA CYS A 343 9.91 9.48 13.57
C CYS A 343 8.72 8.67 13.03
N LYS A 344 7.81 8.16 13.89
CA LYS A 344 6.69 7.30 13.49
C LYS A 344 5.33 7.92 13.75
N VAL A 345 5.06 8.36 14.98
CA VAL A 345 3.75 8.96 15.31
C VAL A 345 3.54 10.23 14.48
N LEU A 346 4.50 11.15 14.54
CA LEU A 346 4.39 12.43 13.85
C LEU A 346 4.31 12.24 12.32
N ARG A 347 5.01 11.23 11.79
CA ARG A 347 4.98 10.89 10.36
C ARG A 347 3.56 10.70 9.85
N ILE A 348 2.71 9.99 10.59
CA ILE A 348 1.32 9.69 10.19
C ILE A 348 0.50 10.96 9.99
N PHE A 349 0.80 12.03 10.72
CA PHE A 349 0.09 13.30 10.65
C PHE A 349 0.65 14.26 9.59
N MET A 350 1.86 14.02 9.06
CA MET A 350 2.48 14.89 8.04
C MET A 350 1.56 15.29 6.87
N PRO A 351 0.83 14.37 6.20
CA PRO A 351 -0.05 14.77 5.10
C PRO A 351 -1.16 15.73 5.55
N TRP A 352 -1.69 15.55 6.76
CA TRP A 352 -2.72 16.42 7.32
C TRP A 352 -2.16 17.79 7.70
N LEU A 353 -0.96 17.84 8.30
CA LEU A 353 -0.29 19.10 8.60
C LEU A 353 0.00 19.92 7.33
N LEU A 354 0.38 19.26 6.22
CA LEU A 354 0.55 19.94 4.93
C LEU A 354 -0.77 20.54 4.40
N ILE A 355 -1.88 19.81 4.53
CA ILE A 355 -3.21 20.30 4.14
C ILE A 355 -3.63 21.49 5.01
N PHE A 356 -3.50 21.36 6.33
CA PHE A 356 -3.85 22.44 7.26
C PHE A 356 -2.95 23.66 7.09
N LEU A 357 -1.68 23.47 6.78
CA LEU A 357 -0.76 24.56 6.43
C LEU A 357 -1.24 25.27 5.16
N PHE A 358 -1.63 24.53 4.12
CA PHE A 358 -2.17 25.11 2.89
C PHE A 358 -3.45 25.92 3.13
N ILE A 359 -4.41 25.35 3.85
CA ILE A 359 -5.67 26.02 4.20
C ILE A 359 -5.40 27.28 5.03
N SER A 360 -4.47 27.20 5.99
CA SER A 360 -4.08 28.35 6.81
C SER A 360 -3.46 29.46 5.97
N ASN A 361 -2.59 29.11 5.00
CA ASN A 361 -2.01 30.06 4.06
C ASN A 361 -3.07 30.73 3.17
N VAL A 362 -4.02 29.97 2.62
CA VAL A 362 -5.13 30.54 1.82
C VAL A 362 -5.95 31.53 2.65
N TYR A 363 -6.30 31.15 3.87
CA TYR A 363 -7.09 32.01 4.75
C TYR A 363 -6.34 33.30 5.13
N LEU A 364 -5.05 33.19 5.47
CA LEU A 364 -4.24 34.34 5.92
C LEU A 364 -3.71 35.22 4.79
N ALA A 365 -3.68 34.72 3.54
CA ALA A 365 -3.19 35.48 2.39
C ALA A 365 -4.07 36.70 2.06
N HIS A 366 -5.35 36.70 2.48
CA HIS A 366 -6.22 37.87 2.36
C HIS A 366 -5.77 39.02 3.26
N ASP A 367 -5.27 38.71 4.46
CA ASP A 367 -4.96 39.70 5.48
C ASP A 367 -3.49 40.15 5.48
N SER A 368 -2.59 39.37 4.87
CA SER A 368 -1.16 39.68 4.89
C SER A 368 -0.39 39.14 3.69
N PHE A 369 0.43 40.02 3.10
CA PHE A 369 1.29 39.74 1.95
C PHE A 369 2.32 38.62 2.22
N ILE A 370 2.78 38.47 3.47
CA ILE A 370 3.73 37.41 3.83
C ILE A 370 3.10 36.02 3.61
N PHE A 371 1.84 35.84 3.98
CA PHE A 371 1.14 34.57 3.77
C PHE A 371 0.79 34.33 2.31
N LEU A 372 0.62 35.38 1.51
CA LEU A 372 0.52 35.25 0.05
C LEU A 372 1.82 34.69 -0.56
N ILE A 373 2.99 35.17 -0.13
CA ILE A 373 4.29 34.61 -0.55
C ILE A 373 4.39 33.13 -0.16
N PHE A 374 4.04 32.78 1.08
CA PHE A 374 4.05 31.37 1.52
C PHE A 374 3.09 30.50 0.71
N LEU A 375 1.90 31.01 0.38
CA LEU A 375 0.93 30.31 -0.44
C LEU A 375 1.47 30.05 -1.85
N ILE A 376 2.01 31.07 -2.51
CA ILE A 376 2.62 30.96 -3.84
C ILE A 376 3.77 29.95 -3.82
N GLY A 377 4.66 30.03 -2.82
CA GLY A 377 5.76 29.09 -2.65
C GLY A 377 5.28 27.65 -2.48
N GLN A 378 4.21 27.43 -1.70
CA GLN A 378 3.62 26.11 -1.50
C GLN A 378 2.96 25.57 -2.78
N ILE A 379 2.28 26.43 -3.55
CA ILE A 379 1.71 26.09 -4.86
C ILE A 379 2.82 25.68 -5.83
N LEU A 380 3.87 26.48 -5.96
CA LEU A 380 5.03 26.19 -6.82
C LEU A 380 5.71 24.88 -6.41
N PHE A 381 5.86 24.62 -5.11
CA PHE A 381 6.40 23.36 -4.60
C PHE A 381 5.55 22.16 -5.07
N TYR A 382 4.22 22.23 -4.98
CA TYR A 382 3.35 21.16 -5.46
C TYR A 382 3.36 21.02 -6.98
N PHE A 383 3.39 22.12 -7.73
CA PHE A 383 3.53 22.10 -9.19
C PHE A 383 4.88 21.55 -9.65
N SER A 384 5.95 21.62 -8.84
CA SER A 384 7.23 20.98 -9.17
C SER A 384 7.13 19.46 -9.35
N CYS A 385 6.09 18.83 -8.79
CA CYS A 385 5.82 17.41 -9.05
C CYS A 385 5.33 17.17 -10.48
N LEU A 386 4.55 18.10 -11.05
CA LEU A 386 4.09 18.02 -12.43
C LEU A 386 5.23 18.31 -13.41
N SER A 387 6.15 19.22 -13.06
CA SER A 387 7.28 19.52 -13.94
C SER A 387 8.23 18.33 -14.13
N ASN A 388 8.32 17.39 -13.18
CA ASN A 388 9.06 16.12 -13.35
C ASN A 388 8.52 15.25 -14.52
N ILE A 389 7.25 15.44 -14.92
CA ILE A 389 6.67 14.76 -16.08
C ILE A 389 7.26 15.33 -17.38
N LEU A 390 7.52 16.63 -17.41
CA LEU A 390 7.99 17.37 -18.58
C LEU A 390 9.52 17.42 -18.65
N TYR A 391 10.18 17.66 -17.52
CA TYR A 391 11.63 17.83 -17.38
C TYR A 391 12.13 17.08 -16.15
N LYS A 392 12.88 15.99 -16.38
CA LYS A 392 13.48 15.21 -15.29
C LYS A 392 14.80 15.83 -14.86
N THR A 393 14.81 16.41 -13.66
CA THR A 393 16.01 16.91 -12.99
C THR A 393 16.11 16.33 -11.60
N LYS A 394 17.30 16.31 -11.01
CA LYS A 394 17.50 15.80 -9.64
C LYS A 394 16.57 16.46 -8.61
N ILE A 395 16.34 17.78 -8.73
CA ILE A 395 15.47 18.53 -7.82
C ILE A 395 14.01 18.08 -7.99
N THR A 396 13.51 18.04 -9.23
CA THR A 396 12.13 17.65 -9.52
C THR A 396 11.84 16.19 -9.16
N GLU A 397 12.83 15.30 -9.26
CA GLU A 397 12.71 13.92 -8.77
C GLU A 397 12.59 13.84 -7.25
N ILE A 398 13.43 14.57 -6.51
CA ILE A 398 13.38 14.61 -5.05
C ILE A 398 12.06 15.20 -4.55
N THR A 399 11.63 16.34 -5.11
CA THR A 399 10.37 16.98 -4.72
C THR A 399 9.17 16.10 -5.08
N SER A 400 9.16 15.50 -6.26
CA SER A 400 8.13 14.52 -6.65
C SER A 400 8.09 13.36 -5.67
N TYR A 401 9.25 12.76 -5.33
CA TYR A 401 9.30 11.63 -4.41
C TYR A 401 8.75 12.00 -3.02
N PHE A 402 9.06 13.20 -2.53
CA PHE A 402 8.52 13.72 -1.29
C PHE A 402 6.98 13.86 -1.35
N ILE A 403 6.45 14.49 -2.41
CA ILE A 403 5.01 14.72 -2.60
C ILE A 403 4.26 13.39 -2.76
N TYR A 404 4.74 12.49 -3.63
CA TYR A 404 4.18 11.16 -3.80
C TYR A 404 4.21 10.35 -2.49
N GLY A 405 5.27 10.51 -1.69
CA GLY A 405 5.37 9.91 -0.36
C GLY A 405 4.23 10.35 0.56
N HIS A 406 3.99 11.66 0.68
CA HIS A 406 2.92 12.20 1.52
C HIS A 406 1.53 11.91 0.97
N LEU A 407 1.34 11.93 -0.35
CA LEU A 407 0.09 11.52 -0.99
C LEU A 407 -0.22 10.04 -0.71
N ALA A 408 0.76 9.16 -0.83
CA ALA A 408 0.60 7.75 -0.48
C ALA A 408 0.24 7.58 1.01
N MET A 409 0.77 8.44 1.88
CA MET A 409 0.43 8.45 3.30
C MET A 409 -1.02 8.88 3.56
N LEU A 410 -1.49 9.93 2.87
CA LEU A 410 -2.87 10.39 2.94
C LEU A 410 -3.85 9.32 2.43
N LEU A 411 -3.54 8.68 1.29
CA LEU A 411 -4.34 7.57 0.79
C LEU A 411 -4.29 6.35 1.73
N GLY A 412 -3.15 6.13 2.40
CA GLY A 412 -2.99 5.12 3.44
C GLY A 412 -3.93 5.30 4.62
N TRP A 413 -4.22 6.54 5.03
CA TRP A 413 -5.24 6.85 6.04
C TRP A 413 -6.62 6.31 5.65
N PHE A 414 -7.10 6.67 4.46
CA PHE A 414 -8.39 6.17 3.98
C PHE A 414 -8.39 4.66 3.72
N TYR A 415 -7.25 4.13 3.25
CA TYR A 415 -7.08 2.70 3.03
C TYR A 415 -7.19 1.90 4.33
N PHE A 416 -6.61 2.41 5.43
CA PHE A 416 -6.69 1.78 6.75
C PHE A 416 -8.14 1.60 7.24
N PHE A 417 -9.00 2.60 7.06
CA PHE A 417 -10.41 2.53 7.47
C PHE A 417 -11.30 1.71 6.53
N LYS A 418 -10.94 1.57 5.25
CA LYS A 418 -11.67 0.74 4.27
C LYS A 418 -11.26 -0.75 4.28
N LEU A 419 -10.29 -1.13 5.10
CA LEU A 419 -9.64 -2.43 5.01
C LEU A 419 -10.54 -3.54 5.56
N ASN A 420 -11.14 -4.34 4.66
CA ASN A 420 -11.62 -5.68 5.03
C ASN A 420 -10.41 -6.49 5.50
N ARG A 421 -10.41 -6.85 6.78
CA ARG A 421 -9.28 -7.30 7.62
C ARG A 421 -8.70 -8.68 7.26
N THR A 422 -8.70 -9.09 6.00
CA THR A 422 -8.15 -10.40 5.61
C THR A 422 -6.62 -10.30 5.51
N GLY A 423 -5.90 -10.87 6.47
CA GLY A 423 -4.41 -10.95 6.53
C GLY A 423 -3.75 -11.80 5.44
N ARG A 424 -4.40 -11.97 4.28
CA ARG A 424 -3.91 -12.79 3.17
C ARG A 424 -2.66 -12.17 2.54
N TRP A 425 -1.61 -12.96 2.39
CA TRP A 425 -0.37 -12.49 1.80
C TRP A 425 -0.54 -12.34 0.29
N LYS A 426 -0.42 -11.11 -0.20
CA LYS A 426 -0.49 -10.80 -1.63
C LYS A 426 0.86 -10.30 -2.06
N ARG A 427 1.45 -10.97 -3.05
CA ARG A 427 2.63 -10.45 -3.75
C ARG A 427 2.27 -9.07 -4.34
N SER A 428 3.20 -8.11 -4.25
CA SER A 428 3.03 -6.78 -4.84
C SER A 428 2.84 -6.87 -6.36
N ASN A 429 3.41 -7.91 -6.97
CA ASN A 429 3.05 -8.43 -8.27
C ASN A 429 1.69 -9.14 -8.22
N LYS A 430 0.60 -8.38 -7.99
CA LYS A 430 -0.50 -8.61 -8.93
C LYS A 430 0.16 -8.41 -10.29
N ALA A 431 0.11 -9.45 -11.15
CA ALA A 431 0.36 -9.30 -12.58
C ALA A 431 -0.06 -7.88 -12.93
N VAL A 432 0.93 -7.08 -13.36
CA VAL A 432 0.79 -5.64 -13.64
C VAL A 432 -0.66 -5.47 -14.01
N ARG A 433 -1.46 -4.79 -13.16
CA ARG A 433 -2.76 -4.36 -13.66
C ARG A 433 -2.31 -3.55 -14.86
N HIS A 434 -2.45 -4.11 -16.06
CA HIS A 434 -2.12 -3.41 -17.28
C HIS A 434 -3.20 -2.34 -17.32
N TYR A 435 -2.97 -1.28 -16.56
CA TYR A 435 -3.64 -0.03 -16.74
C TYR A 435 -3.02 0.46 -18.04
N TYR A 436 -3.56 -0.03 -19.14
CA TYR A 436 -3.40 0.61 -20.45
C TYR A 436 -3.82 2.09 -20.35
N ILE A 437 -4.62 2.43 -19.34
CA ILE A 437 -4.97 3.80 -18.95
C ILE A 437 -3.87 4.41 -18.09
N HIS A 438 -3.31 5.53 -18.53
CA HIS A 438 -2.30 6.28 -17.78
C HIS A 438 -2.83 6.70 -16.39
N PRO A 439 -2.04 6.65 -15.29
CA PRO A 439 -2.52 7.00 -13.94
C PRO A 439 -3.20 8.37 -13.83
N ILE A 440 -2.65 9.39 -14.51
CA ILE A 440 -3.24 10.74 -14.60
C ILE A 440 -4.60 10.71 -15.31
N VAL A 441 -4.72 9.94 -16.40
CA VAL A 441 -5.99 9.78 -17.12
C VAL A 441 -7.01 9.09 -16.24
N TYR A 442 -6.61 8.08 -15.47
CA TYR A 442 -7.51 7.39 -14.55
C TYR A 442 -8.06 8.35 -13.48
N ILE A 443 -7.20 9.16 -12.86
CA ILE A 443 -7.61 10.17 -11.87
C ILE A 443 -8.48 11.24 -12.53
N GLY A 444 -8.08 11.73 -13.70
CA GLY A 444 -8.80 12.74 -14.48
C GLY A 444 -10.21 12.28 -14.83
N LYS A 445 -10.35 11.08 -15.43
CA LYS A 445 -11.65 10.47 -15.72
C LYS A 445 -12.49 10.27 -14.48
N TRP A 446 -11.90 9.82 -13.39
CA TRP A 446 -12.64 9.66 -12.13
C TRP A 446 -13.20 11.01 -11.65
N PHE A 447 -12.40 12.06 -11.71
CA PHE A 447 -12.83 13.40 -11.29
C PHE A 447 -13.92 13.95 -12.21
N THR A 448 -13.74 13.89 -13.52
CA THR A 448 -14.74 14.35 -14.49
C THR A 448 -16.05 13.57 -14.36
N ASP A 449 -15.98 12.24 -14.23
CA ASP A 449 -17.16 11.40 -14.00
C ASP A 449 -17.93 11.82 -12.74
N LYS A 450 -17.24 12.14 -11.64
CA LYS A 450 -17.90 12.56 -10.39
C LYS A 450 -18.52 13.95 -10.50
N VAL A 451 -17.81 14.91 -11.07
CA VAL A 451 -18.34 16.28 -11.24
C VAL A 451 -19.59 16.26 -12.13
N PHE A 452 -19.51 15.62 -13.30
CA PHE A 452 -20.65 15.55 -14.23
C PHE A 452 -21.82 14.72 -13.69
N ALA A 453 -21.54 13.64 -12.94
CA ALA A 453 -22.62 12.85 -12.37
C ALA A 453 -23.31 13.56 -11.19
N LEU A 454 -22.59 14.41 -10.45
CA LEU A 454 -23.18 15.26 -9.41
C LEU A 454 -24.05 16.37 -10.01
N THR A 455 -23.58 17.05 -11.06
CA THR A 455 -24.40 18.05 -11.76
C THR A 455 -25.62 17.42 -12.42
N GLY A 456 -25.46 16.26 -13.06
CA GLY A 456 -26.56 15.50 -13.64
C GLY A 456 -27.53 14.96 -12.58
N LEU A 457 -27.06 14.62 -11.37
CA LEU A 457 -27.93 14.23 -10.26
C LEU A 457 -28.78 15.42 -9.77
N LEU A 458 -28.21 16.63 -9.67
CA LEU A 458 -28.97 17.83 -9.34
C LEU A 458 -30.06 18.11 -10.39
N LEU A 459 -29.74 17.97 -11.68
CA LEU A 459 -30.72 18.08 -12.76
C LEU A 459 -31.80 16.99 -12.67
N LEU A 460 -31.42 15.75 -12.34
CA LEU A 460 -32.36 14.64 -12.14
C LEU A 460 -33.29 14.91 -10.96
N LEU A 461 -32.82 15.50 -9.86
CA LEU A 461 -33.65 15.83 -8.71
C LEU A 461 -34.62 16.98 -9.00
N CYS A 462 -34.21 17.96 -9.81
CA CYS A 462 -35.04 19.10 -10.19
C CYS A 462 -36.10 18.73 -11.25
N ILE A 463 -35.68 18.12 -12.36
CA ILE A 463 -36.54 17.84 -13.53
C ILE A 463 -37.20 16.46 -13.45
N GLY A 464 -36.59 15.51 -12.74
CA GLY A 464 -37.06 14.14 -12.65
C GLY A 464 -38.48 13.96 -12.12
N PRO A 465 -38.92 14.68 -11.06
CA PRO A 465 -40.30 14.62 -10.59
C PRO A 465 -41.32 15.03 -11.66
N LEU A 466 -41.04 16.12 -12.40
CA LEU A 466 -41.90 16.57 -13.52
C LEU A 466 -41.99 15.50 -14.62
N VAL A 467 -40.84 14.95 -15.02
CA VAL A 467 -40.79 13.87 -16.01
C VAL A 467 -41.53 12.62 -15.52
N ALA A 468 -41.41 12.29 -14.23
CA ALA A 468 -42.10 11.15 -13.62
C ALA A 468 -43.63 11.30 -13.66
N ILE A 469 -44.14 12.50 -13.37
CA ILE A 469 -45.58 12.82 -13.48
C ILE A 469 -46.03 12.65 -14.93
N ILE A 470 -45.30 13.23 -15.89
CA ILE A 470 -45.64 13.11 -17.32
C ILE A 470 -45.67 11.62 -17.75
N ILE A 471 -44.68 10.82 -17.36
CA ILE A 471 -44.66 9.39 -17.67
C ILE A 471 -45.89 8.69 -17.07
N LYS A 472 -46.27 9.00 -15.83
CA LYS A 472 -47.43 8.39 -15.16
C LYS A 472 -48.75 8.76 -15.83
N VAL A 473 -48.90 9.99 -16.30
CA VAL A 473 -50.11 10.47 -17.00
C VAL A 473 -50.23 9.83 -18.40
N PHE A 474 -49.16 9.80 -19.19
CA PHE A 474 -49.22 9.36 -20.58
C PHE A 474 -48.97 7.86 -20.80
N SER A 475 -48.41 7.15 -19.80
CA SER A 475 -48.09 5.73 -19.90
C SER A 475 -48.22 5.06 -18.52
N PRO A 476 -49.30 4.31 -18.22
CA PRO A 476 -49.43 3.64 -16.91
C PRO A 476 -48.31 2.61 -16.70
N GLY A 477 -47.75 2.54 -15.48
CA GLY A 477 -46.67 1.61 -15.09
C GLY A 477 -45.47 2.28 -14.38
N PRO A 478 -44.27 1.66 -14.37
CA PRO A 478 -43.12 2.16 -13.63
C PRO A 478 -42.45 3.35 -14.33
N ILE A 479 -41.93 4.30 -13.55
CA ILE A 479 -41.26 5.50 -14.08
C ILE A 479 -39.91 5.13 -14.72
N PHE A 480 -39.14 4.29 -14.03
CA PHE A 480 -37.83 3.85 -14.48
C PHE A 480 -37.90 2.56 -15.28
N TYR A 481 -37.18 2.53 -16.39
CA TYR A 481 -36.84 1.33 -17.13
C TYR A 481 -35.46 0.83 -16.70
N LYS A 482 -35.38 -0.45 -16.34
CA LYS A 482 -34.16 -1.11 -15.86
C LYS A 482 -33.79 -2.26 -16.80
N GLN A 483 -32.57 -2.26 -17.33
CA GLN A 483 -32.12 -3.30 -18.25
C GLN A 483 -30.71 -3.79 -17.92
N LEU A 484 -30.50 -5.10 -17.94
CA LEU A 484 -29.18 -5.71 -17.77
C LEU A 484 -28.30 -5.42 -19.00
N ARG A 485 -27.06 -5.00 -18.74
CA ARG A 485 -26.08 -4.61 -19.75
C ARG A 485 -24.72 -5.22 -19.48
N VAL A 486 -23.96 -5.43 -20.55
CA VAL A 486 -22.57 -5.85 -20.48
C VAL A 486 -21.71 -4.64 -20.11
N GLY A 487 -20.93 -4.79 -19.04
CA GLY A 487 -20.06 -3.75 -18.50
C GLY A 487 -18.58 -4.05 -18.69
N LEU A 488 -17.77 -3.47 -17.80
CA LEU A 488 -16.31 -3.60 -17.82
C LEU A 488 -15.86 -5.08 -17.81
N SER A 489 -14.97 -5.42 -18.75
CA SER A 489 -14.28 -6.70 -18.81
C SER A 489 -12.90 -6.64 -18.16
N ASN A 490 -12.48 -7.74 -17.54
CA ASN A 490 -11.13 -7.97 -17.02
C ASN A 490 -10.70 -9.41 -17.32
N GLU A 491 -9.44 -9.75 -17.04
CA GLU A 491 -8.85 -11.09 -17.29
C GLU A 491 -9.66 -12.26 -16.72
N LYS A 492 -10.48 -12.04 -15.68
CA LYS A 492 -11.22 -13.10 -14.99
C LYS A 492 -12.70 -13.15 -15.35
N GLN A 493 -13.33 -12.01 -15.63
CA GLN A 493 -14.78 -11.93 -15.86
C GLN A 493 -15.20 -10.61 -16.51
N THR A 494 -16.33 -10.66 -17.21
CA THR A 494 -17.07 -9.47 -17.67
C THR A 494 -18.17 -9.13 -16.67
N LYS A 495 -18.13 -7.93 -16.09
CA LYS A 495 -19.14 -7.51 -15.12
C LYS A 495 -20.40 -7.05 -15.83
N MET A 496 -21.55 -7.58 -15.44
CA MET A 496 -22.85 -7.09 -15.88
C MET A 496 -23.40 -6.09 -14.87
N PHE A 497 -24.21 -5.14 -15.33
CA PHE A 497 -24.84 -4.13 -14.47
C PHE A 497 -26.22 -3.74 -15.00
N TYR A 498 -27.03 -3.12 -14.15
CA TYR A 498 -28.35 -2.63 -14.54
C TYR A 498 -28.28 -1.16 -14.96
N LEU A 499 -28.61 -0.89 -16.21
CA LEU A 499 -28.76 0.45 -16.77
C LEU A 499 -30.12 1.04 -16.37
N TYR A 500 -30.13 2.28 -15.88
CA TYR A 500 -31.36 3.02 -15.53
C TYR A 500 -31.71 4.05 -16.59
N LYS A 501 -32.97 4.12 -16.99
CA LYS A 501 -33.52 5.14 -17.90
C LYS A 501 -34.91 5.55 -17.45
N PHE A 502 -35.39 6.70 -17.91
CA PHE A 502 -36.83 6.95 -17.91
C PHE A 502 -37.52 6.08 -18.95
N ARG A 503 -38.70 5.55 -18.60
CA ARG A 503 -39.45 4.71 -19.51
C ARG A 503 -40.02 5.56 -20.65
N THR A 504 -39.69 5.17 -21.88
CA THR A 504 -40.16 5.81 -23.12
C THR A 504 -41.07 4.91 -23.95
N MET A 505 -41.26 3.65 -23.54
CA MET A 505 -42.05 2.65 -24.27
C MET A 505 -43.22 2.14 -23.42
N ASN A 506 -44.34 1.83 -24.07
CA ASN A 506 -45.52 1.23 -23.45
C ASN A 506 -45.27 -0.25 -23.10
N ILE A 507 -45.86 -0.73 -22.00
CA ILE A 507 -45.64 -2.11 -21.49
C ILE A 507 -46.28 -3.16 -22.42
N ASN A 508 -47.45 -2.87 -22.99
CA ASN A 508 -48.29 -3.85 -23.68
C ASN A 508 -47.98 -4.00 -25.18
N THR A 509 -46.71 -4.03 -25.56
CA THR A 509 -46.35 -4.20 -26.98
C THR A 509 -46.03 -5.67 -27.25
N ARG A 510 -46.81 -6.35 -28.10
CA ARG A 510 -46.69 -7.79 -28.46
C ARG A 510 -45.33 -8.20 -29.09
N PHE A 511 -44.35 -7.30 -29.16
CA PHE A 511 -43.06 -7.50 -29.83
C PHE A 511 -41.98 -7.99 -28.85
N ARG A 512 -41.71 -9.30 -28.85
CA ARG A 512 -40.67 -9.94 -28.00
C ARG A 512 -39.22 -9.61 -28.46
N HIS A 513 -38.46 -9.05 -27.52
CA HIS A 513 -37.01 -9.14 -27.22
C HIS A 513 -35.87 -9.17 -28.27
N ARG A 514 -36.06 -9.22 -29.60
CA ARG A 514 -34.94 -9.37 -30.57
C ARG A 514 -34.89 -8.37 -31.75
N ARG A 515 -35.24 -7.10 -31.56
CA ARG A 515 -35.01 -6.07 -32.60
C ARG A 515 -34.40 -4.78 -32.04
N TRP A 516 -33.50 -4.17 -32.83
CA TRP A 516 -33.10 -2.78 -32.65
C TRP A 516 -34.30 -1.84 -32.83
N THR A 517 -34.25 -0.69 -32.19
CA THR A 517 -35.32 0.33 -32.25
C THR A 517 -35.26 1.05 -33.60
N SER A 518 -36.40 1.19 -34.28
CA SER A 518 -36.53 1.99 -35.52
C SER A 518 -36.85 3.47 -35.22
N LYS A 519 -36.68 4.36 -36.21
CA LYS A 519 -36.85 5.82 -36.05
C LYS A 519 -38.29 6.21 -35.61
N ASN A 520 -39.30 5.46 -36.06
CA ASN A 520 -40.71 5.63 -35.71
C ASN A 520 -41.25 4.34 -35.06
N ASP A 521 -40.69 3.96 -33.92
CA ASP A 521 -41.07 2.73 -33.23
C ASP A 521 -42.45 2.87 -32.56
N PRO A 522 -43.47 2.08 -32.96
CA PRO A 522 -44.83 2.22 -32.46
C PRO A 522 -44.96 1.95 -30.95
N ARG A 523 -43.91 1.40 -30.34
CA ARG A 523 -43.86 1.14 -28.89
C ARG A 523 -43.65 2.41 -28.07
N VAL A 524 -43.24 3.51 -28.67
CA VAL A 524 -42.90 4.78 -27.99
C VAL A 524 -44.14 5.66 -27.89
N PHE A 525 -44.48 6.12 -26.68
CA PHE A 525 -45.59 7.06 -26.50
C PHE A 525 -45.18 8.48 -26.92
N ARG A 526 -46.15 9.37 -27.20
CA ARG A 526 -45.92 10.70 -27.79
C ARG A 526 -44.79 11.51 -27.13
N PHE A 527 -44.87 11.71 -25.81
CA PHE A 527 -43.82 12.42 -25.07
C PHE A 527 -42.50 11.62 -24.96
N GLY A 528 -42.55 10.29 -25.13
CA GLY A 528 -41.37 9.43 -25.23
C GLY A 528 -40.47 9.76 -26.42
N TYR A 529 -41.02 10.26 -27.53
CA TYR A 529 -40.22 10.74 -28.66
C TYR A 529 -39.42 11.99 -28.31
N PHE A 530 -40.03 12.95 -27.61
CA PHE A 530 -39.35 14.15 -27.13
C PHE A 530 -38.19 13.78 -26.18
N MET A 531 -38.45 12.92 -25.19
CA MET A 531 -37.42 12.48 -24.24
C MET A 531 -36.23 11.78 -24.91
N ARG A 532 -36.46 11.01 -25.98
CA ARG A 532 -35.39 10.36 -26.74
C ARG A 532 -34.61 11.33 -27.61
N LYS A 533 -35.28 12.32 -28.21
CA LYS A 533 -34.64 13.35 -29.04
C LYS A 533 -33.70 14.22 -28.22
N THR A 534 -34.11 14.58 -26.99
CA THR A 534 -33.32 15.40 -26.07
C THR A 534 -32.39 14.60 -25.16
N HIS A 535 -32.36 13.27 -25.30
CA HIS A 535 -31.66 12.34 -24.39
C HIS A 535 -32.05 12.47 -22.90
N LEU A 536 -33.20 13.11 -22.61
CA LEU A 536 -33.74 13.21 -21.27
C LEU A 536 -34.02 11.83 -20.68
N ASP A 537 -34.34 10.83 -21.52
CA ASP A 537 -34.54 9.44 -21.09
C ASP A 537 -33.30 8.80 -20.45
N GLU A 538 -32.10 9.32 -20.77
CA GLU A 538 -30.82 8.80 -20.31
C GLU A 538 -30.33 9.45 -19.01
N LEU A 539 -30.97 10.52 -18.54
CA LEU A 539 -30.56 11.25 -17.35
C LEU A 539 -30.42 10.36 -16.08
N PRO A 540 -31.28 9.35 -15.83
CA PRO A 540 -31.11 8.45 -14.68
C PRO A 540 -29.80 7.63 -14.69
N GLN A 541 -29.09 7.54 -15.82
CA GLN A 541 -27.79 6.85 -15.90
C GLN A 541 -26.70 7.54 -15.08
N VAL A 542 -26.88 8.78 -14.63
CA VAL A 542 -25.97 9.45 -13.69
C VAL A 542 -25.79 8.63 -12.40
N ILE A 543 -26.82 7.88 -12.00
CA ILE A 543 -26.76 6.94 -10.86
C ILE A 543 -25.76 5.80 -11.15
N ASN A 544 -25.69 5.31 -12.39
CA ASN A 544 -24.71 4.29 -12.79
C ASN A 544 -23.28 4.82 -12.75
N ILE A 545 -23.07 6.08 -13.16
CA ILE A 545 -21.76 6.74 -13.11
C ILE A 545 -21.32 6.94 -11.65
N LEU A 546 -22.23 7.35 -10.77
CA LEU A 546 -21.95 7.49 -9.33
C LEU A 546 -21.60 6.15 -8.67
N LYS A 547 -22.28 5.06 -9.04
CA LYS A 547 -21.96 3.69 -8.59
C LYS A 547 -20.63 3.16 -9.14
N GLY A 548 -20.15 3.73 -10.25
CA GLY A 548 -18.93 3.31 -10.93
C GLY A 548 -19.13 2.13 -11.89
N ASP A 549 -20.38 1.84 -12.25
CA ASP A 549 -20.74 0.85 -13.28
C ASP A 549 -20.46 1.40 -14.69
N MET A 550 -20.62 2.71 -14.85
CA MET A 550 -20.38 3.47 -16.09
C MET A 550 -19.41 4.64 -15.85
N SER A 551 -18.94 5.22 -16.95
CA SER A 551 -18.22 6.49 -17.04
C SER A 551 -19.05 7.48 -17.86
N LEU A 552 -18.72 8.76 -17.80
CA LEU A 552 -19.32 9.77 -18.67
C LEU A 552 -19.01 9.46 -20.14
N ILE A 553 -17.74 9.12 -20.42
CA ILE A 553 -17.23 8.87 -21.76
C ILE A 553 -16.60 7.48 -21.83
N GLY A 554 -17.08 6.67 -22.77
CA GLY A 554 -16.62 5.31 -23.03
C GLY A 554 -17.51 4.58 -24.03
N PRO A 555 -17.20 3.32 -24.37
CA PRO A 555 -18.00 2.52 -25.30
C PRO A 555 -19.43 2.33 -24.80
N ARG A 556 -20.42 2.36 -25.69
CA ARG A 556 -21.83 2.21 -25.27
C ARG A 556 -22.12 0.77 -24.80
N PRO A 557 -22.81 0.57 -23.67
CA PRO A 557 -23.04 -0.77 -23.12
C PRO A 557 -24.07 -1.59 -23.92
N GLU A 558 -23.70 -2.81 -24.32
CA GLU A 558 -24.54 -3.66 -25.18
C GLU A 558 -25.45 -4.61 -24.38
N ARG A 559 -26.51 -5.12 -25.02
CA ARG A 559 -27.44 -6.08 -24.40
C ARG A 559 -26.80 -7.47 -24.31
N PRO A 560 -26.86 -8.17 -23.15
CA PRO A 560 -26.32 -9.52 -23.01
C PRO A 560 -26.90 -10.52 -24.01
N SER A 561 -28.15 -10.34 -24.44
CA SER A 561 -28.80 -11.23 -25.41
C SER A 561 -28.24 -11.10 -26.85
N LEU A 562 -27.65 -9.96 -27.20
CA LEU A 562 -27.04 -9.72 -28.52
C LEU A 562 -25.53 -9.93 -28.50
N PHE A 563 -24.91 -9.82 -27.32
CA PHE A 563 -23.47 -9.84 -27.16
C PHE A 563 -22.79 -11.10 -27.73
N PRO A 564 -23.25 -12.35 -27.46
CA PRO A 564 -22.61 -13.55 -28.02
C PRO A 564 -22.68 -13.61 -29.55
N TYR A 565 -23.80 -13.16 -30.13
CA TYR A 565 -23.96 -13.10 -31.58
C TYR A 565 -22.98 -12.10 -32.20
N ILE A 566 -22.81 -10.92 -31.59
CA ILE A 566 -21.89 -9.90 -32.11
C ILE A 566 -20.43 -10.36 -31.98
N VAL A 567 -20.04 -10.92 -30.82
CA VAL A 567 -18.68 -11.43 -30.60
C VAL A 567 -18.33 -12.54 -31.60
N LYS A 568 -19.30 -13.38 -31.99
CA LYS A 568 -19.10 -14.43 -33.00
C LYS A 568 -18.85 -13.85 -34.41
N ASN A 569 -19.49 -12.74 -34.76
CA ASN A 569 -19.43 -12.18 -36.11
C ASN A 569 -18.39 -11.05 -36.27
N ILE A 570 -17.90 -10.48 -35.17
CA ILE A 570 -16.96 -9.36 -35.17
C ILE A 570 -15.73 -9.72 -34.32
N PRO A 571 -14.57 -9.99 -34.95
CA PRO A 571 -13.32 -10.21 -34.24
C PRO A 571 -13.00 -9.05 -33.29
N PHE A 572 -12.39 -9.37 -32.14
CA PHE A 572 -11.94 -8.39 -31.14
C PHE A 572 -13.04 -7.50 -30.54
N TYR A 573 -14.33 -7.83 -30.73
CA TYR A 573 -15.43 -7.02 -30.20
C TYR A 573 -15.41 -6.92 -28.67
N GLN A 574 -15.09 -8.01 -27.98
CA GLN A 574 -15.06 -8.05 -26.51
C GLN A 574 -13.93 -7.19 -25.92
N GLU A 575 -12.82 -7.04 -26.64
CA GLU A 575 -11.63 -6.33 -26.17
C GLU A 575 -11.88 -4.83 -25.96
N ARG A 576 -12.87 -4.25 -26.66
CA ARG A 576 -13.25 -2.85 -26.50
C ARG A 576 -13.72 -2.51 -25.06
N LEU A 577 -14.17 -3.52 -24.32
CA LEU A 577 -14.63 -3.40 -22.93
C LEU A 577 -13.53 -3.78 -21.91
N PHE A 578 -12.37 -4.21 -22.37
CA PHE A 578 -11.28 -4.65 -21.50
C PHE A 578 -10.62 -3.46 -20.85
N GLY A 579 -10.76 -3.32 -19.52
CA GLY A 579 -10.18 -2.21 -18.77
C GLY A 579 -10.84 -0.84 -18.98
N VAL A 580 -11.80 -0.71 -19.91
CA VAL A 580 -12.53 0.53 -20.21
C VAL A 580 -14.00 0.41 -19.77
N ARG A 581 -14.47 1.33 -18.93
CA ARG A 581 -15.87 1.35 -18.50
C ARG A 581 -16.80 1.80 -19.63
N PRO A 582 -18.02 1.26 -19.72
CA PRO A 582 -19.01 1.78 -20.64
C PRO A 582 -19.35 3.24 -20.37
N GLY A 583 -19.62 4.00 -21.44
CA GLY A 583 -19.93 5.43 -21.40
C GLY A 583 -21.41 5.75 -21.55
N LEU A 584 -21.81 6.92 -21.03
CA LEU A 584 -23.07 7.56 -21.39
C LEU A 584 -23.01 8.08 -22.85
N THR A 585 -21.89 8.70 -23.20
CA THR A 585 -21.49 9.03 -24.57
C THR A 585 -20.12 8.40 -24.89
N GLY A 586 -19.71 8.41 -26.16
CA GLY A 586 -18.45 7.80 -26.58
C GLY A 586 -18.03 8.23 -27.99
N LEU A 587 -16.77 7.95 -28.34
CA LEU A 587 -16.19 8.33 -29.62
C LEU A 587 -16.98 7.75 -30.80
N ALA A 588 -17.30 6.45 -30.75
CA ALA A 588 -18.14 5.82 -31.76
C ALA A 588 -19.54 6.45 -31.88
N GLN A 589 -20.10 6.97 -30.78
CA GLN A 589 -21.44 7.57 -30.78
C GLN A 589 -21.46 8.95 -31.46
N VAL A 590 -20.36 9.71 -31.36
CA VAL A 590 -20.24 11.03 -32.02
C VAL A 590 -19.63 10.96 -33.42
N SER A 591 -19.11 9.80 -33.83
CA SER A 591 -18.42 9.62 -35.11
C SER A 591 -19.12 8.64 -36.07
N CYS A 592 -20.14 7.91 -35.63
CA CYS A 592 -20.88 6.95 -36.46
C CYS A 592 -22.40 7.19 -36.40
N HIS A 593 -23.08 6.75 -37.46
CA HIS A 593 -24.54 6.68 -37.50
C HIS A 593 -25.10 5.56 -36.57
N TYR A 594 -26.41 5.57 -36.34
CA TYR A 594 -27.11 4.53 -35.56
C TYR A 594 -26.98 3.13 -36.18
N ASP A 595 -26.86 2.09 -35.34
CA ASP A 595 -26.69 0.70 -35.79
C ASP A 595 -27.92 0.20 -36.52
N ARG A 596 -27.77 -0.17 -37.79
CA ARG A 596 -28.82 -0.82 -38.61
C ARG A 596 -28.38 -2.20 -39.07
N THR A 597 -27.08 -2.40 -39.25
CA THR A 597 -26.45 -3.63 -39.77
C THR A 597 -25.24 -4.04 -38.92
N ILE A 598 -24.73 -5.27 -39.12
CA ILE A 598 -23.49 -5.74 -38.47
C ILE A 598 -22.28 -4.92 -38.91
N GLU A 599 -22.27 -4.41 -40.15
CA GLU A 599 -21.16 -3.62 -40.68
C GLU A 599 -21.07 -2.24 -39.99
N ASP A 600 -22.20 -1.67 -39.57
CA ASP A 600 -22.21 -0.46 -38.74
C ASP A 600 -21.56 -0.72 -37.37
N VAL A 601 -21.84 -1.88 -36.78
CA VAL A 601 -21.26 -2.29 -35.50
C VAL A 601 -19.76 -2.51 -35.63
N LYS A 602 -19.26 -3.07 -36.75
CA LYS A 602 -17.81 -3.20 -37.00
C LYS A 602 -17.11 -1.85 -37.00
N ARG A 603 -17.68 -0.83 -37.67
CA ARG A 603 -17.10 0.52 -37.70
C ARG A 603 -16.98 1.12 -36.28
N LYS A 604 -17.94 0.87 -35.40
CA LYS A 604 -17.88 1.34 -34.01
C LYS A 604 -16.75 0.73 -33.21
N VAL A 605 -16.45 -0.54 -33.43
CA VAL A 605 -15.36 -1.24 -32.72
C VAL A 605 -14.02 -0.54 -32.96
N ALA A 606 -13.76 -0.07 -34.18
CA ALA A 606 -12.54 0.68 -34.49
C ALA A 606 -12.42 1.97 -33.67
N PHE A 607 -13.50 2.74 -33.52
CA PHE A 607 -13.52 3.94 -32.69
C PHE A 607 -13.43 3.63 -31.19
N ASP A 608 -14.06 2.55 -30.73
CA ASP A 608 -13.97 2.13 -29.32
C ASP A 608 -12.53 1.70 -28.96
N HIS A 609 -11.85 0.99 -29.86
CA HIS A 609 -10.44 0.63 -29.72
C HIS A 609 -9.52 1.84 -29.79
N ALA A 610 -9.74 2.74 -30.76
CA ALA A 610 -9.01 4.00 -30.83
C ALA A 610 -9.14 4.79 -29.53
N TYR A 611 -10.35 4.89 -28.98
CA TYR A 611 -10.58 5.53 -27.69
C TYR A 611 -9.78 4.85 -26.57
N ALA A 612 -9.79 3.52 -26.48
CA ALA A 612 -9.01 2.78 -25.50
C ALA A 612 -7.50 3.09 -25.61
N THR A 613 -6.95 3.20 -26.82
CA THR A 613 -5.55 3.59 -27.03
C THR A 613 -5.26 5.03 -26.61
N TYR A 614 -6.20 5.96 -26.79
CA TYR A 614 -6.02 7.36 -26.39
C TYR A 614 -5.93 7.54 -24.88
N LEU A 615 -6.49 6.61 -24.10
CA LEU A 615 -6.36 6.62 -22.64
C LEU A 615 -4.92 6.36 -22.14
N THR A 616 -4.01 5.92 -23.01
CA THR A 616 -2.59 5.70 -22.67
C THR A 616 -1.79 7.01 -22.52
N LYS A 617 -2.29 8.13 -23.07
CA LYS A 617 -1.58 9.41 -23.12
C LYS A 617 -2.46 10.56 -22.61
N PRO A 618 -2.09 11.26 -21.51
CA PRO A 618 -2.92 12.28 -20.88
C PRO A 618 -3.42 13.39 -21.81
N TRP A 619 -2.54 13.95 -22.64
CA TRP A 619 -2.91 15.03 -23.54
C TRP A 619 -3.90 14.61 -24.64
N ILE A 620 -3.69 13.42 -25.21
CA ILE A 620 -4.57 12.87 -26.25
C ILE A 620 -5.94 12.54 -25.66
N TRP A 621 -5.98 11.92 -24.48
CA TRP A 621 -7.22 11.68 -23.75
C TRP A 621 -8.00 12.97 -23.53
N PHE A 622 -7.36 14.01 -22.98
CA PHE A 622 -8.02 15.27 -22.67
C PHE A 622 -8.63 15.92 -23.93
N LYS A 623 -7.86 16.01 -25.02
CA LYS A 623 -8.34 16.53 -26.30
C LYS A 623 -9.51 15.72 -26.84
N THR A 624 -9.45 14.40 -26.74
CA THR A 624 -10.51 13.49 -27.22
C THR A 624 -11.79 13.61 -26.38
N ASP A 625 -11.68 13.63 -25.06
CA ASP A 625 -12.84 13.77 -24.17
C ASP A 625 -13.52 15.14 -24.38
N MET A 626 -12.76 16.23 -24.54
CA MET A 626 -13.31 17.55 -24.89
C MET A 626 -14.00 17.55 -26.26
N TYR A 627 -13.41 16.88 -27.25
CA TYR A 627 -14.02 16.71 -28.56
C TYR A 627 -15.36 15.94 -28.48
N ILE A 628 -15.39 14.82 -27.75
CA ILE A 628 -16.61 14.02 -27.59
C ILE A 628 -17.70 14.82 -26.86
N LEU A 629 -17.34 15.56 -25.81
CA LEU A 629 -18.31 16.38 -25.06
C LEU A 629 -18.90 17.49 -25.93
N SER A 630 -18.07 18.24 -26.64
CA SER A 630 -18.54 19.31 -27.53
C SER A 630 -19.45 18.79 -28.63
N LYS A 631 -19.08 17.68 -29.29
CA LYS A 631 -19.94 17.02 -30.29
C LYS A 631 -21.24 16.48 -29.69
N THR A 632 -21.19 15.92 -28.49
CA THR A 632 -22.39 15.43 -27.79
C THR A 632 -23.37 16.59 -27.50
N ILE A 633 -22.87 17.73 -27.03
CA ILE A 633 -23.69 18.93 -26.77
C ILE A 633 -24.32 19.44 -28.06
N ILE A 634 -23.55 19.56 -29.14
CA ILE A 634 -24.05 19.98 -30.46
C ILE A 634 -25.14 19.01 -30.95
N MET A 635 -24.95 17.71 -30.80
CA MET A 635 -25.92 16.70 -31.21
C MET A 635 -27.24 16.79 -30.42
N ILE A 636 -27.16 17.06 -29.11
CA ILE A 636 -28.34 17.24 -28.24
C ILE A 636 -29.10 18.52 -28.61
N LEU A 637 -28.39 19.63 -28.86
CA LEU A 637 -29.02 20.93 -29.14
C LEU A 637 -29.61 21.01 -30.56
N PHE A 638 -28.90 20.50 -31.56
CA PHE A 638 -29.25 20.69 -32.97
C PHE A 638 -29.84 19.44 -33.64
N GLY A 639 -29.86 18.28 -32.96
CA GLY A 639 -30.43 17.04 -33.48
C GLY A 639 -29.74 16.45 -34.71
N LYS A 640 -28.59 17.02 -35.13
CA LYS A 640 -27.78 16.53 -36.27
C LYS A 640 -26.81 15.47 -35.77
N SER A 641 -27.02 14.22 -36.15
CA SER A 641 -25.94 13.22 -36.17
C SER A 641 -25.08 13.49 -37.42
N PRO A 642 -23.74 13.30 -37.38
CA PRO A 642 -22.93 13.29 -38.59
C PRO A 642 -23.34 12.15 -39.53
#